data_AF-A0ABD3SCL5-F1
#
_entry.id   AF-A0ABD3SCL5-F1
#
_cell.length_a   1.000
_cell.length_b   1.000
_cell.length_c   1.000
_cell.angle_alpha   90.00
_cell.angle_beta   90.00
_cell.angle_gamma   90.00
#
_symmetry.space_group_name_H-M   'P 1'
#
loop_
_entity.id
_entity.type
_entity.pdbx_description
1 polymer ?
#
loop_
_entity_poly.entity_id
_entity_poly.type
_entity_poly.pdbx_seq_one_letter_code
_entity_poly.pdbx_strand_id
1 'polypeptide(L)'
;MISKYLPSRDDTYGLVTIQTLIIESLGKVPRARDKGFEDQQDTSMLSACLYAAAAVSIFVPTTFCCAFVVSGANVGGSRGKITMSTKRDPSLDSPSSDRFRIGYLSDIEGHWDYFLECVQRSNVLDWEDVDDCALLSTANDRNKGITFKRLILRPDTHFVYGGDTVDKGPGDIRLVRALVSLKKRYPDRVHLLVGNRDLNKLRLLSELSESDMKRDLDCIPKPFWDRDAKSLKEYLLEVQLNTNGAAGDSGTAKSLDECNNRAERLRYMLKHTMGCPETFEFRREEIQILTKIFDEYPHSCEMHDFTPIGDLGDESNHIIIADEDVVESFLYEMSQEGSLYQYLKLSQIAAILGNTIFVHGAIDSLTMKFVPSLDTKFEIPLSQHPFSASNTPTGGIYVESVHEWVESLNEFLKIGLADFDERPEWNEDRSSRGGESLLAIQNRPAMWGRSVVCNSYADGGVIATTDAEQERKQALRSAQEQLDPLVFEGIASDVMDPAPAHWLLNHGIQRIVVGHKPTGDCPAVLSSKYVGVEIVAVDTSYANRKDLNCGGTSVMKKFGDSRGNAIAIVEITGICSSCNRLETSGVLACGAEYYNIFPCLSISDHTDVNDIGDPYLGTRLSDGWWIKAAVPPNYHLCRGSGRFVEYKLLPILNI
;
A
#
# COMPACT_ATOMS: atom_id res chain seq x y z
N MET A 1 44.89 -9.81 55.37
CA MET A 1 45.98 -10.83 55.26
C MET A 1 46.17 -11.05 53.75
N ILE A 2 47.37 -11.01 53.15
CA ILE A 2 48.51 -11.95 53.32
C ILE A 2 48.01 -13.38 53.01
N SER A 3 48.47 -14.13 52.00
CA SER A 3 49.77 -14.12 51.29
C SER A 3 49.72 -14.59 49.82
N LYS A 4 50.58 -13.99 48.99
CA LYS A 4 51.43 -14.53 47.88
C LYS A 4 51.21 -15.98 47.38
N TYR A 5 51.39 -16.19 46.07
CA TYR A 5 52.55 -16.92 45.50
C TYR A 5 52.83 -16.59 44.01
N LEU A 6 54.10 -16.63 43.63
CA LEU A 6 54.78 -16.34 42.33
C LEU A 6 56.28 -16.77 42.50
N PRO A 7 57.19 -16.76 41.49
CA PRO A 7 57.04 -16.80 40.02
C PRO A 7 58.01 -17.81 39.31
N SER A 8 57.87 -17.96 37.98
CA SER A 8 58.99 -18.02 37.00
C SER A 8 58.41 -17.77 35.58
N ARG A 9 58.79 -16.78 34.75
CA ARG A 9 60.11 -16.39 34.19
C ARG A 9 60.79 -17.48 33.35
N ASP A 10 61.42 -17.18 32.21
CA ASP A 10 61.95 -15.91 31.66
C ASP A 10 61.21 -15.42 30.38
N ASP A 11 61.02 -14.11 30.10
CA ASP A 11 61.96 -13.01 29.73
C ASP A 11 62.59 -13.23 28.32
N THR A 12 62.84 -12.25 27.43
CA THR A 12 62.56 -10.80 27.26
C THR A 12 62.64 -10.49 25.73
N TYR A 13 62.34 -9.35 25.08
CA TYR A 13 62.04 -7.91 25.34
C TYR A 13 61.11 -7.39 24.20
N GLY A 14 60.58 -6.15 24.17
CA GLY A 14 60.63 -5.05 25.14
C GLY A 14 59.93 -3.74 24.69
N LEU A 15 59.50 -2.97 25.69
CA LEU A 15 59.58 -1.50 25.87
C LEU A 15 59.02 -0.49 24.83
N VAL A 16 58.33 0.61 25.20
CA VAL A 16 57.64 1.00 26.48
C VAL A 16 56.74 2.24 26.26
N THR A 17 55.49 2.18 26.77
CA THR A 17 54.74 3.12 27.67
C THR A 17 54.85 4.65 27.46
N ILE A 18 53.82 5.52 27.62
CA ILE A 18 52.95 5.83 28.79
C ILE A 18 51.58 6.38 28.27
N GLN A 19 50.42 5.79 28.59
CA GLN A 19 49.51 6.06 29.75
C GLN A 19 48.92 7.50 29.80
N THR A 20 47.61 7.73 29.97
CA THR A 20 46.80 7.50 31.20
C THR A 20 45.27 7.46 30.91
N LEU A 21 44.45 6.98 31.85
CA LEU A 21 42.97 6.81 31.77
C LEU A 21 42.17 8.01 32.36
N ILE A 22 40.84 7.82 32.51
CA ILE A 22 39.83 8.52 33.38
C ILE A 22 39.05 9.67 32.71
N ILE A 23 37.70 9.81 32.82
CA ILE A 23 36.57 8.86 33.01
C ILE A 23 35.22 9.55 32.69
N GLU A 24 34.19 8.77 32.34
CA GLU A 24 32.71 9.02 32.37
C GLU A 24 32.01 10.26 31.74
N SER A 25 30.77 9.99 31.32
CA SER A 25 29.64 10.91 31.11
C SER A 25 29.66 11.93 29.95
N LEU A 26 28.82 11.66 28.93
CA LEU A 26 27.72 12.55 28.53
C LEU A 26 26.81 11.87 27.49
N GLY A 27 25.51 12.17 27.55
CA GLY A 27 24.54 12.05 26.45
C GLY A 27 24.45 10.74 25.65
N LYS A 28 23.55 9.84 26.05
CA LYS A 28 22.81 9.05 25.04
C LYS A 28 22.00 10.05 24.20
N VAL A 29 22.25 10.14 22.90
CA VAL A 29 21.40 10.89 21.97
C VAL A 29 20.24 9.98 21.53
N PRO A 30 18.98 10.27 21.86
CA PRO A 30 17.85 9.59 21.24
C PRO A 30 17.82 9.99 19.77
N ARG A 31 17.84 9.03 18.84
CA ARG A 31 17.48 9.34 17.44
C ARG A 31 15.99 9.64 17.40
N ALA A 32 15.63 10.80 16.86
CA ALA A 32 14.25 11.22 16.72
C ALA A 32 13.47 10.22 15.84
N ARG A 33 12.33 9.74 16.37
CA ARG A 33 11.25 9.12 15.60
C ARG A 33 10.14 10.16 15.46
N ASP A 34 10.35 11.13 14.58
CA ASP A 34 9.28 12.04 14.16
C ASP A 34 8.69 11.47 12.86
N LYS A 35 7.40 11.13 12.78
CA LYS A 35 6.17 11.92 13.06
C LYS A 35 5.97 13.00 11.99
N GLY A 36 4.75 13.03 11.46
CA GLY A 36 4.41 13.86 10.31
C GLY A 36 4.42 15.35 10.65
N PHE A 37 5.01 16.12 9.75
CA PHE A 37 4.86 17.58 9.66
C PHE A 37 4.60 17.91 8.18
N GLU A 38 3.44 18.49 7.91
CA GLU A 38 3.17 19.27 6.71
C GLU A 38 2.80 20.70 7.12
N ASP A 39 2.76 21.60 6.14
CA ASP A 39 2.98 23.03 6.37
C ASP A 39 1.95 23.71 7.27
N GLN A 40 2.44 24.38 8.32
CA GLN A 40 1.86 25.64 8.77
C GLN A 40 2.66 26.78 8.15
N GLN A 41 2.13 27.39 7.10
CA GLN A 41 2.59 28.68 6.63
C GLN A 41 2.13 29.75 7.63
N ASP A 42 3.07 30.43 8.28
CA ASP A 42 2.81 31.76 8.83
C ASP A 42 4.06 32.65 8.75
N THR A 43 3.86 33.95 8.64
CA THR A 43 4.87 34.89 8.14
C THR A 43 5.42 35.85 9.19
N SER A 44 6.74 35.85 9.42
CA SER A 44 7.45 37.04 9.89
C SER A 44 8.95 37.02 9.57
N MET A 45 9.57 38.20 9.59
CA MET A 45 10.87 38.52 8.97
C MET A 45 12.12 38.26 9.84
N LEU A 46 13.27 38.34 9.14
CA LEU A 46 14.52 39.03 9.52
C LEU A 46 15.74 38.25 10.08
N SER A 47 16.79 38.28 9.25
CA SER A 47 18.18 38.69 9.61
C SER A 47 19.29 37.65 9.77
N ALA A 48 19.92 37.33 8.61
CA ALA A 48 21.36 37.36 8.35
C ALA A 48 22.37 36.58 9.23
N CYS A 49 23.23 35.78 8.57
CA CYS A 49 24.64 36.17 8.43
C CYS A 49 25.43 35.46 7.30
N LEU A 50 26.47 36.18 6.86
CA LEU A 50 27.52 35.91 5.87
C LEU A 50 28.20 34.51 6.00
N TYR A 51 28.75 33.91 4.92
CA TYR A 51 30.10 34.30 4.44
C TYR A 51 30.49 33.90 2.99
N ALA A 52 31.32 34.78 2.40
CA ALA A 52 32.24 34.68 1.25
C ALA A 52 32.01 33.67 0.09
N ALA A 53 32.12 34.21 -1.13
CA ALA A 53 32.37 33.45 -2.36
C ALA A 53 33.87 33.41 -2.70
N ALA A 54 34.26 32.49 -3.60
CA ALA A 54 35.49 32.57 -4.37
C ALA A 54 35.23 32.05 -5.80
N ALA A 55 35.53 32.85 -6.81
CA ALA A 55 35.37 32.49 -8.21
C ALA A 55 36.73 32.50 -8.93
N VAL A 56 36.96 31.50 -9.79
CA VAL A 56 38.05 31.48 -10.77
C VAL A 56 37.45 30.99 -12.09
N SER A 57 37.94 31.50 -13.22
CA SER A 57 37.39 31.20 -14.55
C SER A 57 38.48 31.27 -15.63
N ILE A 58 38.14 30.79 -16.83
CA ILE A 58 38.88 30.93 -18.09
C ILE A 58 40.14 30.06 -18.24
N PHE A 59 40.09 29.05 -19.11
CA PHE A 59 40.80 29.11 -20.40
C PHE A 59 40.28 28.09 -21.43
N VAL A 60 40.35 28.43 -22.72
CA VAL A 60 39.95 27.61 -23.88
C VAL A 60 40.89 27.88 -25.06
N PRO A 61 41.31 26.83 -25.79
CA PRO A 61 41.34 26.85 -27.27
C PRO A 61 40.59 25.62 -27.84
N THR A 62 39.73 25.67 -28.87
CA THR A 62 39.98 25.92 -30.32
C THR A 62 41.09 25.02 -30.90
N THR A 63 40.96 24.33 -32.05
CA THR A 63 39.93 24.22 -33.10
C THR A 63 40.26 23.00 -33.99
N PHE A 64 39.35 22.48 -34.83
CA PHE A 64 39.62 22.29 -36.29
C PHE A 64 38.36 21.93 -37.11
N CYS A 65 38.46 22.09 -38.43
CA CYS A 65 37.33 22.16 -39.37
C CYS A 65 36.98 20.84 -40.11
N CYS A 66 35.66 20.65 -40.26
CA CYS A 66 34.88 20.46 -41.50
C CYS A 66 35.25 19.44 -42.58
N ALA A 67 34.22 18.69 -43.01
CA ALA A 67 33.99 18.32 -44.41
C ALA A 67 32.47 18.27 -44.70
N PHE A 68 31.97 19.17 -45.56
CA PHE A 68 30.60 19.12 -46.10
C PHE A 68 30.65 18.56 -47.53
N VAL A 69 29.68 17.72 -47.90
CA VAL A 69 29.33 17.47 -49.30
C VAL A 69 27.85 17.77 -49.46
N VAL A 70 27.53 18.76 -50.29
CA VAL A 70 26.15 19.12 -50.66
C VAL A 70 25.95 18.82 -52.14
N SER A 71 25.00 17.97 -52.45
CA SER A 71 24.35 17.88 -53.76
C SER A 71 22.84 17.98 -53.54
N GLY A 72 22.23 19.04 -54.06
CA GLY A 72 20.83 19.37 -53.75
C GLY A 72 19.91 19.24 -54.96
N ALA A 73 18.65 18.92 -54.67
CA ALA A 73 17.50 19.18 -55.55
C ALA A 73 16.30 19.59 -54.67
N ASN A 74 15.53 20.58 -55.12
CA ASN A 74 14.40 21.12 -54.38
C ASN A 74 13.15 20.22 -54.48
N VAL A 75 12.25 20.30 -53.48
CA VAL A 75 10.80 20.56 -53.63
C VAL A 75 10.15 20.75 -52.25
N GLY A 76 9.19 21.69 -52.15
CA GLY A 76 8.01 21.60 -51.25
C GLY A 76 8.23 21.59 -49.73
N GLY A 77 8.36 22.76 -49.10
CA GLY A 77 8.39 22.88 -47.64
C GLY A 77 7.00 23.03 -46.99
N SER A 78 6.46 21.94 -46.43
CA SER A 78 5.32 21.97 -45.49
C SER A 78 5.73 21.33 -44.15
N ARG A 79 5.61 22.07 -43.04
CA ARG A 79 6.04 21.60 -41.70
C ARG A 79 5.11 20.53 -41.13
N GLY A 80 5.39 19.26 -41.44
CA GLY A 80 4.83 18.14 -40.69
C GLY A 80 5.43 18.09 -39.28
N LYS A 81 4.58 18.05 -38.24
CA LYS A 81 5.01 17.62 -36.89
C LYS A 81 5.27 16.12 -36.94
N ILE A 82 6.45 15.67 -36.51
CA ILE A 82 6.68 14.25 -36.23
C ILE A 82 6.10 13.97 -34.83
N THR A 83 4.83 13.60 -34.80
CA THR A 83 4.20 13.04 -33.59
C THR A 83 4.53 11.55 -33.54
N MET A 84 5.32 11.10 -32.56
CA MET A 84 5.43 9.66 -32.30
C MET A 84 4.13 9.18 -31.66
N SER A 85 3.38 8.34 -32.37
CA SER A 85 2.21 7.65 -31.82
C SER A 85 2.67 6.57 -30.84
N THR A 86 2.23 6.67 -29.59
CA THR A 86 2.45 5.63 -28.56
C THR A 86 1.33 4.60 -28.51
N LYS A 87 0.25 4.76 -29.29
CA LYS A 87 -0.75 3.70 -29.48
C LYS A 87 -0.26 2.71 -30.54
N ARG A 88 -0.40 1.40 -30.24
CA ARG A 88 -0.34 0.34 -31.27
C ARG A 88 -1.43 0.60 -32.32
N ASP A 89 -1.14 0.24 -33.56
CA ASP A 89 -2.12 0.28 -34.65
C ASP A 89 -3.10 -0.90 -34.50
N PRO A 90 -4.42 -0.67 -34.33
CA PRO A 90 -5.41 -1.74 -34.19
C PRO A 90 -5.71 -2.47 -35.52
N SER A 91 -5.11 -2.06 -36.64
CA SER A 91 -5.27 -2.76 -37.93
C SER A 91 -4.30 -3.94 -38.13
N LEU A 92 -3.50 -4.29 -37.11
CA LEU A 92 -2.57 -5.43 -37.12
C LEU A 92 -3.07 -6.70 -36.41
N ASP A 93 -4.37 -6.79 -36.13
CA ASP A 93 -5.00 -8.00 -35.59
C ASP A 93 -5.10 -9.12 -36.63
N SER A 94 -3.99 -9.84 -36.83
CA SER A 94 -4.07 -11.28 -37.09
C SER A 94 -4.72 -11.95 -35.87
N PRO A 95 -5.55 -13.00 -36.02
CA PRO A 95 -6.19 -13.68 -34.90
C PRO A 95 -5.14 -14.45 -34.06
N SER A 96 -4.48 -13.75 -33.13
CA SER A 96 -3.44 -14.32 -32.28
C SER A 96 -4.07 -15.06 -31.11
N SER A 97 -4.13 -16.39 -31.25
CA SER A 97 -4.45 -17.40 -30.23
C SER A 97 -4.47 -16.88 -28.78
N ASP A 98 -5.65 -16.95 -28.18
CA ASP A 98 -6.05 -16.54 -26.83
C ASP A 98 -4.88 -16.51 -25.82
N ARG A 99 -4.33 -15.32 -25.57
CA ARG A 99 -3.20 -15.12 -24.65
C ARG A 99 -3.71 -14.87 -23.24
N PHE A 100 -3.35 -15.76 -22.32
CA PHE A 100 -3.59 -15.59 -20.89
C PHE A 100 -3.11 -14.22 -20.40
N ARG A 101 -4.01 -13.42 -19.80
CA ARG A 101 -3.67 -12.14 -19.18
C ARG A 101 -4.38 -11.96 -17.83
N ILE A 102 -3.62 -11.59 -16.80
CA ILE A 102 -4.13 -11.09 -15.52
C ILE A 102 -3.75 -9.61 -15.40
N GLY A 103 -4.64 -8.77 -14.87
CA GLY A 103 -4.31 -7.42 -14.39
C GLY A 103 -4.36 -7.34 -12.88
N TYR A 104 -3.46 -6.58 -12.26
CA TYR A 104 -3.39 -6.38 -10.81
C TYR A 104 -3.35 -4.88 -10.46
N LEU A 105 -4.19 -4.47 -9.50
CA LEU A 105 -4.18 -3.17 -8.84
C LEU A 105 -4.38 -3.40 -7.33
N SER A 106 -3.89 -2.51 -6.47
CA SER A 106 -3.96 -2.67 -5.01
C SER A 106 -3.75 -1.32 -4.32
N ASP A 107 -4.16 -1.23 -3.05
CA ASP A 107 -3.88 -0.11 -2.14
C ASP A 107 -4.39 1.25 -2.64
N ILE A 108 -5.40 1.26 -3.51
CA ILE A 108 -5.88 2.49 -4.14
C ILE A 108 -6.45 3.49 -3.11
N GLU A 109 -6.74 3.05 -1.86
CA GLU A 109 -7.04 3.91 -0.70
C GLU A 109 -7.95 5.11 -1.08
N GLY A 110 -9.14 4.84 -1.66
CA GLY A 110 -10.13 5.86 -2.07
C GLY A 110 -9.73 6.85 -3.18
N HIS A 111 -8.52 6.77 -3.75
CA HIS A 111 -8.00 7.74 -4.73
C HIS A 111 -8.62 7.54 -6.13
N TRP A 112 -9.86 8.01 -6.32
CA TRP A 112 -10.65 7.80 -7.55
C TRP A 112 -9.96 8.28 -8.84
N ASP A 113 -9.39 9.50 -8.87
CA ASP A 113 -8.66 10.03 -10.03
C ASP A 113 -7.52 9.11 -10.49
N TYR A 114 -6.82 8.47 -9.53
CA TYR A 114 -5.76 7.50 -9.79
C TYR A 114 -6.35 6.21 -10.39
N PHE A 115 -7.47 5.72 -9.85
CA PHE A 115 -8.18 4.55 -10.37
C PHE A 115 -8.63 4.75 -11.83
N LEU A 116 -9.16 5.93 -12.16
CA LEU A 116 -9.58 6.27 -13.53
C LEU A 116 -8.44 6.17 -14.54
N GLU A 117 -7.26 6.74 -14.24
CA GLU A 117 -6.08 6.62 -15.10
C GLU A 117 -5.56 5.17 -15.18
N CYS A 118 -5.62 4.41 -14.07
CA CYS A 118 -5.27 2.99 -14.07
C CYS A 118 -6.17 2.16 -15.00
N VAL A 119 -7.49 2.38 -15.00
CA VAL A 119 -8.40 1.73 -15.94
C VAL A 119 -8.14 2.20 -17.38
N GLN A 120 -7.94 3.51 -17.59
CA GLN A 120 -7.64 4.10 -18.90
C GLN A 120 -6.36 3.52 -19.57
N ARG A 121 -5.40 3.03 -18.77
CA ARG A 121 -4.16 2.40 -19.23
C ARG A 121 -4.19 0.88 -19.28
N SER A 122 -5.26 0.23 -18.81
CA SER A 122 -5.29 -1.23 -18.64
C SER A 122 -5.62 -1.99 -19.94
N ASN A 123 -4.90 -3.09 -20.19
CA ASN A 123 -5.27 -4.07 -21.21
C ASN A 123 -6.23 -5.15 -20.67
N VAL A 124 -6.83 -4.90 -19.49
CA VAL A 124 -7.66 -5.85 -18.75
C VAL A 124 -9.01 -5.25 -18.37
N LEU A 125 -9.02 -4.01 -17.87
CA LEU A 125 -10.23 -3.24 -17.56
C LEU A 125 -10.58 -2.27 -18.70
N ASP A 126 -11.84 -1.86 -18.76
CA ASP A 126 -12.34 -0.73 -19.56
C ASP A 126 -13.60 -0.11 -18.92
N TRP A 127 -14.11 0.97 -19.50
CA TRP A 127 -15.38 1.59 -19.11
C TRP A 127 -16.43 1.45 -20.23
N GLU A 128 -17.58 0.84 -19.91
CA GLU A 128 -18.78 0.84 -20.75
C GLU A 128 -19.63 2.08 -20.46
N ASP A 129 -20.10 2.78 -21.50
CA ASP A 129 -21.06 3.88 -21.38
C ASP A 129 -22.48 3.35 -21.18
N VAL A 130 -23.24 3.97 -20.28
CA VAL A 130 -24.58 3.50 -19.87
C VAL A 130 -25.67 4.40 -20.47
N ASP A 131 -25.99 4.16 -21.74
CA ASP A 131 -27.00 4.93 -22.49
C ASP A 131 -28.43 4.77 -21.93
N ASP A 132 -28.74 3.61 -21.34
CA ASP A 132 -30.13 3.12 -21.17
C ASP A 132 -30.72 3.34 -19.76
N CYS A 133 -30.10 4.19 -18.94
CA CYS A 133 -30.66 4.55 -17.63
C CYS A 133 -31.81 5.56 -17.80
N ALA A 134 -33.06 5.09 -17.71
CA ALA A 134 -34.24 5.95 -17.61
C ALA A 134 -34.15 6.97 -16.45
N LEU A 135 -33.35 6.67 -15.42
CA LEU A 135 -33.02 7.53 -14.29
C LEU A 135 -32.16 8.75 -14.67
N LEU A 136 -31.62 8.81 -15.90
CA LEU A 136 -30.98 10.01 -16.46
C LEU A 136 -32.00 10.97 -17.10
N SER A 137 -33.25 10.57 -17.33
CA SER A 137 -34.27 11.45 -17.93
C SER A 137 -34.70 12.60 -17.01
N THR A 138 -34.39 12.51 -15.72
CA THR A 138 -34.55 13.58 -14.70
C THR A 138 -33.31 14.48 -14.56
N ALA A 139 -32.25 14.23 -15.35
CA ALA A 139 -31.02 15.04 -15.34
C ALA A 139 -31.27 16.44 -15.94
N ASN A 140 -31.73 17.35 -15.08
CA ASN A 140 -31.69 18.79 -15.30
C ASN A 140 -30.23 19.27 -15.55
N ASP A 141 -30.05 20.55 -15.93
CA ASP A 141 -28.74 21.20 -16.15
C ASP A 141 -27.69 21.03 -15.03
N ARG A 142 -28.06 20.50 -13.85
CA ARG A 142 -27.17 20.17 -12.72
C ARG A 142 -26.09 19.13 -13.08
N ASN A 143 -26.43 18.07 -13.80
CA ASN A 143 -25.53 16.92 -14.06
C ASN A 143 -24.75 17.06 -15.38
N LYS A 144 -24.65 18.29 -15.89
CA LYS A 144 -24.13 18.63 -17.23
C LYS A 144 -22.61 18.52 -17.30
N GLY A 145 -22.12 17.37 -17.79
CA GLY A 145 -20.70 17.02 -17.82
C GLY A 145 -20.37 15.74 -17.07
N ILE A 146 -21.35 15.16 -16.38
CA ILE A 146 -21.27 13.86 -15.72
C ILE A 146 -21.78 12.79 -16.70
N THR A 147 -20.96 11.76 -16.92
CA THR A 147 -21.34 10.52 -17.62
C THR A 147 -21.48 9.40 -16.61
N PHE A 148 -22.41 8.47 -16.84
CA PHE A 148 -22.53 7.27 -16.02
C PHE A 148 -21.92 6.11 -16.78
N LYS A 149 -20.88 5.52 -16.19
CA LYS A 149 -20.15 4.41 -16.80
C LYS A 149 -20.18 3.19 -15.88
N ARG A 150 -19.97 2.02 -16.49
CA ARG A 150 -19.86 0.73 -15.82
C ARG A 150 -18.44 0.20 -16.00
N LEU A 151 -17.80 -0.21 -14.91
CA LEU A 151 -16.49 -0.88 -14.98
C LEU A 151 -16.67 -2.28 -15.60
N ILE A 152 -15.96 -2.56 -16.68
CA ILE A 152 -16.04 -3.85 -17.38
C ILE A 152 -14.68 -4.56 -17.44
N LEU A 153 -14.74 -5.89 -17.52
CA LEU A 153 -13.58 -6.75 -17.73
C LEU A 153 -13.54 -7.15 -19.20
N ARG A 154 -12.41 -6.92 -19.87
CA ARG A 154 -12.22 -7.28 -21.28
C ARG A 154 -12.41 -8.80 -21.49
N PRO A 155 -12.69 -9.25 -22.73
CA PRO A 155 -12.74 -10.68 -23.06
C PRO A 155 -11.45 -11.39 -22.64
N ASP A 156 -11.58 -12.62 -22.13
CA ASP A 156 -10.49 -13.58 -21.93
C ASP A 156 -9.35 -13.15 -20.98
N THR A 157 -9.54 -12.06 -20.23
CA THR A 157 -8.66 -11.60 -19.15
C THR A 157 -9.14 -12.01 -17.76
N HIS A 158 -8.25 -11.99 -16.78
CA HIS A 158 -8.56 -12.01 -15.35
C HIS A 158 -8.16 -10.68 -14.70
N PHE A 159 -8.81 -10.30 -13.61
CA PHE A 159 -8.44 -9.14 -12.80
C PHE A 159 -8.35 -9.51 -11.31
N VAL A 160 -7.31 -9.03 -10.64
CA VAL A 160 -7.10 -9.18 -9.20
C VAL A 160 -7.00 -7.79 -8.58
N TYR A 161 -7.82 -7.50 -7.57
CA TYR A 161 -7.65 -6.34 -6.72
C TYR A 161 -7.04 -6.77 -5.38
N GLY A 162 -5.93 -6.17 -4.98
CA GLY A 162 -5.04 -6.65 -3.92
C GLY A 162 -5.40 -6.27 -2.48
N GLY A 163 -6.47 -5.51 -2.26
CA GLY A 163 -6.88 -5.00 -0.94
C GLY A 163 -6.53 -3.52 -0.71
N ASP A 164 -6.93 -3.01 0.45
CA ASP A 164 -6.87 -1.59 0.84
C ASP A 164 -7.58 -0.70 -0.20
N THR A 165 -8.91 -0.87 -0.24
CA THR A 165 -9.83 -0.08 -1.07
C THR A 165 -10.18 1.27 -0.46
N VAL A 166 -10.28 1.36 0.87
CA VAL A 166 -10.84 2.52 1.59
C VAL A 166 -9.77 3.36 2.32
N ASP A 167 -10.23 4.42 3.00
CA ASP A 167 -9.42 5.53 3.55
C ASP A 167 -8.82 6.45 2.45
N LYS A 168 -7.95 7.39 2.86
CA LYS A 168 -7.06 8.34 2.13
C LYS A 168 -7.54 9.16 0.92
N GLY A 169 -8.63 8.83 0.25
CA GLY A 169 -9.12 9.55 -0.93
C GLY A 169 -10.63 9.74 -0.94
N PRO A 170 -11.14 10.85 -1.52
CA PRO A 170 -12.57 11.19 -1.54
C PRO A 170 -13.30 10.46 -2.67
N GLY A 171 -13.29 9.13 -2.62
CA GLY A 171 -13.82 8.28 -3.69
C GLY A 171 -13.87 6.80 -3.32
N ASP A 172 -13.81 6.47 -2.04
CA ASP A 172 -13.75 5.11 -1.54
C ASP A 172 -15.05 4.34 -1.82
N ILE A 173 -16.21 4.96 -1.60
CA ILE A 173 -17.52 4.38 -1.94
C ILE A 173 -17.65 4.12 -3.44
N ARG A 174 -17.28 5.07 -4.32
CA ARG A 174 -17.29 4.87 -5.79
C ARG A 174 -16.38 3.74 -6.24
N LEU A 175 -15.16 3.68 -5.70
CA LEU A 175 -14.19 2.60 -5.98
C LEU A 175 -14.74 1.23 -5.57
N VAL A 176 -15.22 1.11 -4.34
CA VAL A 176 -15.71 -0.16 -3.79
C VAL A 176 -16.97 -0.63 -4.52
N ARG A 177 -17.93 0.26 -4.81
CA ARG A 177 -19.10 -0.05 -5.65
C ARG A 177 -18.70 -0.60 -7.02
N ALA A 178 -17.75 0.05 -7.71
CA ALA A 178 -17.28 -0.39 -9.02
C ALA A 178 -16.62 -1.79 -8.97
N LEU A 179 -15.79 -2.07 -7.96
CA LEU A 179 -15.15 -3.37 -7.77
C LEU A 179 -16.16 -4.48 -7.41
N VAL A 180 -17.13 -4.19 -6.56
CA VAL A 180 -18.22 -5.12 -6.18
C VAL A 180 -19.13 -5.44 -7.37
N SER A 181 -19.52 -4.42 -8.14
CA SER A 181 -20.29 -4.58 -9.38
C SER A 181 -19.53 -5.45 -10.41
N LEU A 182 -18.24 -5.18 -10.61
CA LEU A 182 -17.38 -5.96 -11.49
C LEU A 182 -17.27 -7.44 -11.04
N LYS A 183 -17.05 -7.69 -9.73
CA LYS A 183 -16.96 -9.05 -9.16
C LYS A 183 -18.28 -9.81 -9.27
N LYS A 184 -19.43 -9.15 -9.08
CA LYS A 184 -20.77 -9.77 -9.26
C LYS A 184 -21.03 -10.17 -10.72
N ARG A 185 -20.56 -9.39 -11.70
CA ARG A 185 -20.68 -9.73 -13.14
C ARG A 185 -19.73 -10.84 -13.60
N TYR A 186 -18.52 -10.89 -13.05
CA TYR A 186 -17.46 -11.78 -13.54
C TYR A 186 -16.86 -12.64 -12.39
N PRO A 187 -17.66 -13.46 -11.69
CA PRO A 187 -17.27 -14.08 -10.42
C PRO A 187 -16.03 -14.97 -10.51
N ASP A 188 -15.80 -15.65 -11.63
CA ASP A 188 -14.68 -16.57 -11.84
C ASP A 188 -13.41 -15.90 -12.42
N ARG A 189 -13.54 -14.68 -12.96
CA ARG A 189 -12.43 -13.93 -13.59
C ARG A 189 -11.97 -12.71 -12.79
N VAL A 190 -12.76 -12.24 -11.83
CA VAL A 190 -12.42 -11.16 -10.91
C VAL A 190 -12.15 -11.72 -9.52
N HIS A 191 -11.06 -11.30 -8.89
CA HIS A 191 -10.61 -11.78 -7.59
C HIS A 191 -10.36 -10.55 -6.72
N LEU A 192 -11.02 -10.46 -5.57
CA LEU A 192 -10.87 -9.35 -4.64
C LEU A 192 -10.16 -9.90 -3.40
N LEU A 193 -9.12 -9.22 -2.93
CA LEU A 193 -8.41 -9.59 -1.71
C LEU A 193 -8.74 -8.62 -0.58
N VAL A 194 -8.80 -9.11 0.66
CA VAL A 194 -8.96 -8.26 1.84
C VAL A 194 -7.61 -7.68 2.26
N GLY A 195 -7.53 -6.35 2.31
CA GLY A 195 -6.43 -5.62 2.94
C GLY A 195 -6.70 -5.29 4.40
N ASN A 196 -5.72 -4.67 5.06
CA ASN A 196 -5.85 -4.29 6.46
C ASN A 196 -6.85 -3.16 6.71
N ARG A 197 -6.99 -2.20 5.77
CA ARG A 197 -7.97 -1.12 5.85
C ARG A 197 -9.38 -1.65 5.69
N ASP A 198 -9.57 -2.59 4.77
CA ASP A 198 -10.87 -3.21 4.53
C ASP A 198 -11.33 -3.96 5.79
N LEU A 199 -10.48 -4.83 6.34
CA LEU A 199 -10.79 -5.60 7.56
C LEU A 199 -10.93 -4.73 8.82
N ASN A 200 -10.15 -3.65 8.97
CA ASN A 200 -10.20 -2.85 10.20
C ASN A 200 -11.50 -2.04 10.36
N LYS A 201 -12.35 -1.94 9.33
CA LYS A 201 -13.68 -1.31 9.45
C LYS A 201 -14.70 -2.17 10.20
N LEU A 202 -14.50 -3.49 10.29
CA LEU A 202 -15.39 -4.39 11.07
C LEU A 202 -15.60 -3.89 12.51
N ARG A 203 -14.55 -3.35 13.16
CA ARG A 203 -14.64 -2.86 14.55
C ARG A 203 -15.58 -1.66 14.74
N LEU A 204 -15.93 -0.93 13.68
CA LEU A 204 -16.71 0.31 13.75
C LEU A 204 -18.09 0.09 14.36
N LEU A 205 -18.79 -1.00 14.00
CA LEU A 205 -20.11 -1.31 14.58
C LEU A 205 -20.01 -1.41 16.10
N SER A 206 -19.09 -2.21 16.62
CA SER A 206 -18.91 -2.43 18.07
C SER A 206 -18.33 -1.26 18.87
N GLU A 207 -17.52 -0.37 18.27
CA GLU A 207 -16.83 0.74 18.99
C GLU A 207 -17.57 2.10 18.87
N LEU A 208 -18.49 2.21 17.91
CA LEU A 208 -19.42 3.34 17.75
C LEU A 208 -20.87 2.97 18.11
N SER A 209 -21.10 1.80 18.70
CA SER A 209 -22.41 1.33 19.15
C SER A 209 -22.92 2.13 20.34
N GLU A 210 -24.25 2.17 20.49
CA GLU A 210 -24.90 2.73 21.68
C GLU A 210 -24.47 2.04 22.99
N SER A 211 -23.96 0.81 22.94
CA SER A 211 -23.47 0.10 24.12
C SER A 211 -22.04 0.49 24.51
N ASP A 212 -21.14 0.78 23.56
CA ASP A 212 -19.76 1.22 23.84
C ASP A 212 -19.62 2.75 23.96
N MET A 213 -20.50 3.54 23.34
CA MET A 213 -20.61 4.99 23.60
C MET A 213 -20.80 5.31 25.10
N LYS A 214 -21.48 4.42 25.82
CA LYS A 214 -21.77 4.49 27.27
C LYS A 214 -20.70 3.83 28.17
N ARG A 215 -19.60 3.33 27.59
CA ARG A 215 -18.48 2.73 28.32
C ARG A 215 -17.63 3.81 28.99
N ASP A 216 -17.17 3.53 30.21
CA ASP A 216 -16.20 4.36 30.92
C ASP A 216 -14.93 4.53 30.09
N LEU A 217 -14.50 5.79 29.88
CA LEU A 217 -13.31 6.15 29.11
C LEU A 217 -12.01 5.62 29.74
N ASP A 218 -11.97 5.40 31.07
CA ASP A 218 -10.83 4.76 31.73
C ASP A 218 -10.81 3.23 31.54
N CYS A 219 -11.91 2.63 31.07
CA CYS A 219 -12.00 1.21 30.69
C CYS A 219 -11.82 0.95 29.19
N ILE A 220 -11.41 1.97 28.41
CA ILE A 220 -11.07 1.84 26.98
C ILE A 220 -9.54 1.79 26.85
N PRO A 221 -8.94 0.66 26.43
CA PRO A 221 -7.48 0.53 26.34
C PRO A 221 -6.89 1.41 25.22
N LYS A 222 -5.60 1.74 25.36
CA LYS A 222 -4.81 2.32 24.25
C LYS A 222 -4.62 1.28 23.13
N PRO A 223 -4.41 1.71 21.87
CA PRO A 223 -4.03 0.83 20.77
C PRO A 223 -2.79 0.02 21.15
N PHE A 224 -2.93 -1.29 21.32
CA PHE A 224 -1.85 -2.13 21.85
C PHE A 224 -0.66 -2.29 20.88
N TRP A 225 -0.86 -1.93 19.61
CA TRP A 225 0.15 -1.93 18.55
C TRP A 225 0.89 -0.59 18.40
N ASP A 226 0.62 0.42 19.25
CA ASP A 226 1.41 1.65 19.31
C ASP A 226 1.60 2.13 20.77
N ARG A 227 2.85 2.05 21.26
CA ARG A 227 3.24 2.51 22.61
C ARG A 227 3.14 4.04 22.78
N ASP A 228 3.20 4.81 21.70
CA ASP A 228 3.13 6.27 21.69
C ASP A 228 1.71 6.81 21.46
N ALA A 229 0.72 5.93 21.22
CA ALA A 229 -0.64 6.33 20.93
C ALA A 229 -1.34 7.01 22.13
N LYS A 230 -2.22 7.95 21.81
CA LYS A 230 -3.13 8.56 22.79
C LYS A 230 -4.26 7.60 23.12
N SER A 231 -4.75 7.59 24.36
CA SER A 231 -6.05 6.98 24.66
C SER A 231 -7.17 7.87 24.10
N LEU A 232 -8.38 7.29 23.95
CA LEU A 232 -9.56 8.09 23.61
C LEU A 232 -9.79 9.21 24.63
N LYS A 233 -9.56 8.95 25.93
CA LYS A 233 -9.69 9.96 27.00
C LYS A 233 -8.69 11.11 26.85
N GLU A 234 -7.43 10.82 26.53
CA GLU A 234 -6.40 11.83 26.26
C GLU A 234 -6.77 12.69 25.03
N TYR A 235 -7.27 12.06 23.96
CA TYR A 235 -7.77 12.76 22.77
C TYR A 235 -8.97 13.67 23.07
N LEU A 236 -9.99 13.17 23.76
CA LEU A 236 -11.22 13.92 24.06
C LEU A 236 -10.94 15.12 24.99
N LEU A 237 -9.97 15.01 25.90
CA LEU A 237 -9.50 16.16 26.71
C LEU A 237 -8.85 17.24 25.84
N GLU A 238 -8.10 16.88 24.79
CA GLU A 238 -7.55 17.86 23.84
C GLU A 238 -8.65 18.52 22.99
N VAL A 239 -9.65 17.75 22.53
CA VAL A 239 -10.83 18.31 21.84
C VAL A 239 -11.59 19.28 22.74
N GLN A 240 -11.78 18.93 24.01
CA GLN A 240 -12.42 19.80 25.00
C GLN A 240 -11.63 21.10 25.22
N LEU A 241 -10.32 21.01 25.43
CA LEU A 241 -9.44 22.18 25.61
C LEU A 241 -9.43 23.09 24.38
N ASN A 242 -9.32 22.52 23.17
CA ASN A 242 -9.33 23.28 21.93
C ASN A 242 -10.67 23.97 21.69
N THR A 243 -11.79 23.26 21.91
CA THR A 243 -13.14 23.83 21.75
C THR A 243 -13.38 24.98 22.73
N ASN A 244 -13.02 24.79 24.00
CA ASN A 244 -13.23 25.80 25.04
C ASN A 244 -12.28 27.00 24.88
N GLY A 245 -11.06 26.78 24.39
CA GLY A 245 -10.13 27.86 24.01
C GLY A 245 -10.63 28.68 22.82
N ALA A 246 -11.25 28.05 21.82
CA ALA A 246 -11.83 28.74 20.66
C ALA A 246 -13.14 29.49 20.98
N ALA A 247 -13.89 29.05 22.00
CA ALA A 247 -15.18 29.64 22.38
C ALA A 247 -15.08 30.99 23.12
N GLY A 248 -13.94 31.25 23.79
CA GLY A 248 -13.68 32.48 24.55
C GLY A 248 -14.65 32.72 25.73
N ASP A 249 -14.59 33.92 26.31
CA ASP A 249 -15.41 34.31 27.47
C ASP A 249 -16.93 34.36 27.20
N SER A 250 -17.36 34.19 25.94
CA SER A 250 -18.77 34.25 25.53
C SER A 250 -19.42 32.89 25.26
N GLY A 251 -18.66 31.79 25.27
CA GLY A 251 -19.20 30.44 25.07
C GLY A 251 -19.43 29.67 26.36
N THR A 252 -20.43 28.78 26.38
CA THR A 252 -20.53 27.77 27.43
C THR A 252 -19.44 26.71 27.19
N ALA A 253 -18.54 26.54 28.15
CA ALA A 253 -17.48 25.54 28.07
C ALA A 253 -18.08 24.13 28.03
N LYS A 254 -17.78 23.35 26.98
CA LYS A 254 -18.20 21.95 26.86
C LYS A 254 -17.58 21.10 27.96
N SER A 255 -18.38 20.18 28.49
CA SER A 255 -17.95 19.05 29.30
C SER A 255 -17.23 17.98 28.45
N LEU A 256 -16.57 17.03 29.12
CA LEU A 256 -15.95 15.89 28.44
C LEU A 256 -17.00 14.95 27.81
N ASP A 257 -18.17 14.84 28.44
CA ASP A 257 -19.28 14.01 27.97
C ASP A 257 -19.89 14.56 26.67
N GLU A 258 -20.01 15.89 26.54
CA GLU A 258 -20.42 16.55 25.29
C GLU A 258 -19.37 16.43 24.16
N CYS A 259 -18.12 16.14 24.50
CA CYS A 259 -17.08 15.80 23.54
C CYS A 259 -17.07 14.31 23.16
N ASN A 260 -17.53 13.40 24.03
CA ASN A 260 -17.64 11.96 23.77
C ASN A 260 -18.85 11.62 22.86
N ASN A 261 -18.78 12.04 21.60
CA ASN A 261 -19.76 11.71 20.55
C ASN A 261 -19.17 10.78 19.49
N ARG A 262 -20.02 10.18 18.65
CA ARG A 262 -19.62 9.17 17.65
C ARG A 262 -18.66 9.74 16.59
N ALA A 263 -18.83 10.99 16.19
CA ALA A 263 -17.95 11.65 15.24
C ALA A 263 -16.53 11.83 15.79
N GLU A 264 -16.39 12.30 17.04
CA GLU A 264 -15.07 12.43 17.68
C GLU A 264 -14.42 11.08 17.99
N ARG A 265 -15.19 10.03 18.31
CA ARG A 265 -14.66 8.66 18.38
C ARG A 265 -14.17 8.18 17.01
N LEU A 266 -14.91 8.42 15.93
CA LEU A 266 -14.50 8.06 14.58
C LEU A 266 -13.24 8.82 14.14
N ARG A 267 -13.15 10.13 14.39
CA ARG A 267 -11.93 10.93 14.17
C ARG A 267 -10.74 10.38 14.94
N TYR A 268 -10.92 10.02 16.22
CA TYR A 268 -9.89 9.33 17.01
C TYR A 268 -9.47 8.00 16.38
N MET A 269 -10.42 7.15 15.98
CA MET A 269 -10.14 5.83 15.38
C MET A 269 -9.34 5.96 14.08
N LEU A 270 -9.78 6.83 13.17
CA LEU A 270 -9.11 7.10 11.89
C LEU A 270 -7.69 7.65 12.10
N LYS A 271 -7.53 8.65 12.96
CA LYS A 271 -6.25 9.34 13.22
C LYS A 271 -5.25 8.51 14.02
N HIS A 272 -5.67 7.95 15.15
CA HIS A 272 -4.78 7.33 16.14
C HIS A 272 -4.73 5.80 16.08
N THR A 273 -5.60 5.15 15.30
CA THR A 273 -5.68 3.67 15.28
C THR A 273 -5.64 3.07 13.87
N MET A 274 -5.94 3.85 12.82
CA MET A 274 -5.94 3.42 11.41
C MET A 274 -4.97 4.22 10.50
N GLY A 275 -4.35 5.29 11.01
CA GLY A 275 -3.32 6.07 10.29
C GLY A 275 -3.84 6.90 9.10
N CYS A 276 -5.13 7.25 9.10
CA CYS A 276 -5.83 7.92 8.01
C CYS A 276 -6.64 9.15 8.52
N PRO A 277 -5.97 10.18 9.07
CA PRO A 277 -6.63 11.27 9.81
C PRO A 277 -7.63 12.07 8.97
N GLU A 278 -7.38 12.29 7.69
CA GLU A 278 -8.23 13.11 6.80
C GLU A 278 -9.48 12.36 6.29
N THR A 279 -9.55 11.03 6.45
CA THR A 279 -10.61 10.19 5.89
C THR A 279 -12.02 10.55 6.36
N PHE A 280 -12.17 11.21 7.50
CA PHE A 280 -13.48 11.76 7.92
C PHE A 280 -13.99 12.81 6.92
N GLU A 281 -13.10 13.72 6.50
CA GLU A 281 -13.45 14.85 5.63
C GLU A 281 -13.45 14.43 4.15
N PHE A 282 -12.56 13.53 3.73
CA PHE A 282 -12.66 12.88 2.41
C PHE A 282 -13.97 12.09 2.24
N ARG A 283 -14.48 11.46 3.32
CA ARG A 283 -15.80 10.82 3.28
C ARG A 283 -16.92 11.86 3.20
N ARG A 284 -16.79 13.02 3.86
CA ARG A 284 -17.76 14.12 3.73
C ARG A 284 -17.84 14.61 2.27
N GLU A 285 -16.70 14.79 1.62
CA GLU A 285 -16.60 15.15 0.19
C GLU A 285 -17.28 14.09 -0.70
N GLU A 286 -17.02 12.80 -0.48
CA GLU A 286 -17.66 11.71 -1.24
C GLU A 286 -19.19 11.69 -1.02
N ILE A 287 -19.69 11.91 0.20
CA ILE A 287 -21.13 12.03 0.46
C ILE A 287 -21.71 13.28 -0.25
N GLN A 288 -21.02 14.41 -0.24
CA GLN A 288 -21.44 15.63 -0.94
C GLN A 288 -21.55 15.38 -2.45
N ILE A 289 -20.54 14.74 -3.05
CA ILE A 289 -20.52 14.35 -4.46
C ILE A 289 -21.70 13.41 -4.78
N LEU A 290 -21.91 12.36 -3.99
CA LEU A 290 -22.99 11.40 -4.23
C LEU A 290 -24.37 12.04 -4.05
N THR A 291 -24.59 12.81 -2.98
CA THR A 291 -25.86 13.51 -2.71
C THR A 291 -26.17 14.54 -3.81
N LYS A 292 -25.16 15.23 -4.34
CA LYS A 292 -25.30 16.19 -5.45
C LYS A 292 -25.75 15.54 -6.77
N ILE A 293 -25.38 14.27 -6.98
CA ILE A 293 -25.59 13.52 -8.23
C ILE A 293 -26.89 12.72 -8.20
N PHE A 294 -27.24 12.16 -7.05
CA PHE A 294 -28.37 11.25 -6.85
C PHE A 294 -29.52 11.87 -6.02
N ASP A 295 -29.44 13.16 -5.69
CA ASP A 295 -30.29 13.93 -4.73
C ASP A 295 -30.31 13.39 -3.27
N GLU A 296 -29.84 12.15 -3.01
CA GLU A 296 -29.74 11.53 -1.68
C GLU A 296 -28.46 10.67 -1.48
N TYR A 297 -28.10 10.41 -0.23
CA TYR A 297 -27.17 9.34 0.19
C TYR A 297 -27.64 8.71 1.52
N PRO A 298 -27.62 7.38 1.69
CA PRO A 298 -27.37 6.38 0.65
C PRO A 298 -28.52 6.32 -0.36
N HIS A 299 -28.18 6.20 -1.65
CA HIS A 299 -29.15 6.02 -2.73
C HIS A 299 -29.52 4.55 -2.91
N SER A 300 -30.63 4.29 -3.61
CA SER A 300 -31.09 2.93 -3.93
C SER A 300 -30.00 2.01 -4.51
N CYS A 301 -29.97 0.75 -4.04
CA CYS A 301 -28.91 -0.21 -4.33
C CYS A 301 -28.83 -0.64 -5.81
N GLU A 302 -29.89 -0.41 -6.61
CA GLU A 302 -29.88 -0.60 -8.07
C GLU A 302 -28.86 0.32 -8.77
N MET A 303 -28.57 1.50 -8.19
CA MET A 303 -27.58 2.44 -8.73
C MET A 303 -26.12 2.02 -8.46
N HIS A 304 -25.88 1.03 -7.60
CA HIS A 304 -24.52 0.54 -7.30
C HIS A 304 -23.82 -0.11 -8.51
N ASP A 305 -24.54 -0.39 -9.61
CA ASP A 305 -23.95 -0.96 -10.84
C ASP A 305 -23.24 0.07 -11.74
N PHE A 306 -23.43 1.36 -11.44
CA PHE A 306 -22.99 2.49 -12.25
C PHE A 306 -22.12 3.43 -11.42
N THR A 307 -21.21 4.15 -12.08
CA THR A 307 -20.37 5.14 -11.40
C THR A 307 -20.33 6.45 -12.20
N PRO A 308 -20.56 7.62 -11.54
CA PRO A 308 -20.45 8.91 -12.20
C PRO A 308 -18.99 9.26 -12.47
N ILE A 309 -18.69 9.62 -13.72
CA ILE A 309 -17.37 10.01 -14.23
C ILE A 309 -17.52 11.27 -15.07
N GLY A 310 -16.71 12.29 -14.79
CA GLY A 310 -16.72 13.56 -15.50
C GLY A 310 -16.31 14.70 -14.58
N ASP A 311 -16.68 15.92 -14.96
CA ASP A 311 -16.60 17.06 -14.04
C ASP A 311 -17.75 16.95 -13.03
N LEU A 312 -17.44 16.50 -11.80
CA LEU A 312 -18.41 16.39 -10.71
C LEU A 312 -18.67 17.76 -10.04
N GLY A 313 -17.93 18.80 -10.46
CA GLY A 313 -18.14 20.21 -10.16
C GLY A 313 -17.61 20.65 -8.79
N ASP A 314 -17.01 21.84 -8.77
CA ASP A 314 -16.47 22.53 -7.59
C ASP A 314 -17.52 22.78 -6.47
N GLU A 315 -17.05 23.08 -5.24
CA GLU A 315 -17.82 23.15 -3.98
C GLU A 315 -19.05 24.10 -3.98
N SER A 316 -19.12 24.97 -4.99
CA SER A 316 -20.05 26.10 -5.20
C SER A 316 -21.55 25.87 -4.97
N ASN A 317 -22.04 24.62 -4.89
CA ASN A 317 -23.37 24.28 -4.39
C ASN A 317 -23.22 23.57 -3.03
N HIS A 318 -23.21 24.35 -1.95
CA HIS A 318 -22.97 23.86 -0.59
C HIS A 318 -24.09 22.95 -0.06
N ILE A 319 -24.04 21.66 -0.39
CA ILE A 319 -24.69 20.61 0.39
C ILE A 319 -23.89 20.47 1.69
N ILE A 320 -24.45 20.92 2.81
CA ILE A 320 -23.81 20.79 4.12
C ILE A 320 -24.13 19.39 4.66
N ILE A 321 -23.12 18.52 4.67
CA ILE A 321 -23.18 17.19 5.28
C ILE A 321 -22.68 17.29 6.72
N ALA A 322 -23.51 16.91 7.68
CA ALA A 322 -23.20 16.97 9.10
C ALA A 322 -22.22 15.86 9.53
N ASP A 323 -21.61 16.03 10.69
CA ASP A 323 -20.68 15.03 11.24
C ASP A 323 -21.35 13.67 11.51
N GLU A 324 -22.64 13.66 11.86
CA GLU A 324 -23.38 12.41 12.07
C GLU A 324 -23.70 11.70 10.74
N ASP A 325 -23.95 12.45 9.65
CA ASP A 325 -24.15 11.88 8.31
C ASP A 325 -22.87 11.17 7.81
N VAL A 326 -21.68 11.72 8.15
CA VAL A 326 -20.39 11.06 7.90
C VAL A 326 -20.30 9.76 8.69
N VAL A 327 -20.62 9.77 9.98
CA VAL A 327 -20.61 8.56 10.84
C VAL A 327 -21.58 7.49 10.31
N GLU A 328 -22.81 7.88 9.96
CA GLU A 328 -23.80 6.96 9.40
C GLU A 328 -23.36 6.38 8.05
N SER A 329 -22.62 7.12 7.22
CA SER A 329 -22.04 6.55 5.99
C SER A 329 -21.06 5.40 6.27
N PHE A 330 -20.31 5.45 7.37
CA PHE A 330 -19.39 4.37 7.77
C PHE A 330 -20.14 3.16 8.33
N LEU A 331 -21.25 3.36 9.04
CA LEU A 331 -22.08 2.25 9.50
C LEU A 331 -22.89 1.62 8.36
N TYR A 332 -23.44 2.43 7.46
CA TYR A 332 -24.13 1.97 6.25
C TYR A 332 -23.22 1.14 5.35
N GLU A 333 -22.00 1.59 5.09
CA GLU A 333 -21.04 0.83 4.27
C GLU A 333 -20.59 -0.49 4.91
N MET A 334 -20.74 -0.62 6.24
CA MET A 334 -20.54 -1.86 6.99
C MET A 334 -21.83 -2.71 7.17
N SER A 335 -22.96 -2.27 6.61
CA SER A 335 -24.23 -3.02 6.61
C SER A 335 -24.31 -4.02 5.44
N GLN A 336 -25.33 -4.89 5.43
CA GLN A 336 -25.56 -5.82 4.30
C GLN A 336 -25.76 -5.12 2.95
N GLU A 337 -26.26 -3.88 2.94
CA GLU A 337 -26.51 -3.08 1.73
C GLU A 337 -25.29 -2.24 1.33
N GLY A 338 -24.39 -1.99 2.28
CA GLY A 338 -23.13 -1.28 2.11
C GLY A 338 -22.17 -1.94 1.12
N SER A 339 -21.47 -1.12 0.33
CA SER A 339 -20.56 -1.65 -0.68
C SER A 339 -19.29 -2.26 -0.07
N LEU A 340 -18.74 -1.69 1.01
CA LEU A 340 -17.56 -2.25 1.69
C LEU A 340 -17.84 -3.62 2.32
N TYR A 341 -18.98 -3.81 2.98
CA TYR A 341 -19.29 -5.12 3.54
C TYR A 341 -19.55 -6.18 2.44
N GLN A 342 -20.16 -5.78 1.32
CA GLN A 342 -20.27 -6.63 0.14
C GLN A 342 -18.92 -6.94 -0.50
N TYR A 343 -17.96 -6.00 -0.48
CA TYR A 343 -16.58 -6.24 -0.88
C TYR A 343 -15.95 -7.33 -0.01
N LEU A 344 -16.03 -7.20 1.33
CA LEU A 344 -15.53 -8.22 2.26
C LEU A 344 -16.15 -9.60 2.00
N LYS A 345 -17.49 -9.68 1.84
CA LYS A 345 -18.20 -10.94 1.55
C LYS A 345 -17.88 -11.57 0.17
N LEU A 346 -17.37 -10.78 -0.78
CA LEU A 346 -16.96 -11.24 -2.11
C LEU A 346 -15.44 -11.44 -2.25
N SER A 347 -14.68 -11.16 -1.19
CA SER A 347 -13.22 -11.20 -1.18
C SER A 347 -12.63 -12.50 -0.63
N GLN A 348 -11.31 -12.60 -0.74
CA GLN A 348 -10.46 -13.70 -0.32
C GLN A 348 -9.27 -13.15 0.49
N ILE A 349 -8.59 -13.98 1.27
CA ILE A 349 -7.29 -13.61 1.88
C ILE A 349 -6.15 -13.87 0.90
N ALA A 350 -6.30 -14.90 0.06
CA ALA A 350 -5.32 -15.28 -0.95
C ALA A 350 -6.02 -15.82 -2.21
N ALA A 351 -5.38 -15.67 -3.37
CA ALA A 351 -5.84 -16.24 -4.64
C ALA A 351 -4.66 -16.88 -5.40
N ILE A 352 -4.94 -17.92 -6.18
CA ILE A 352 -3.98 -18.56 -7.09
C ILE A 352 -4.55 -18.51 -8.51
N LEU A 353 -3.77 -18.01 -9.47
CA LEU A 353 -4.11 -18.06 -10.90
C LEU A 353 -2.89 -18.57 -11.67
N GLY A 354 -2.95 -19.86 -12.06
CA GLY A 354 -1.83 -20.52 -12.72
C GLY A 354 -0.63 -20.67 -11.80
N ASN A 355 0.56 -20.29 -12.29
CA ASN A 355 1.81 -20.31 -11.50
C ASN A 355 1.97 -19.12 -10.53
N THR A 356 0.96 -18.24 -10.38
CA THR A 356 1.07 -17.02 -9.55
C THR A 356 0.10 -17.06 -8.37
N ILE A 357 0.60 -16.73 -7.17
CA ILE A 357 -0.19 -16.51 -5.96
C ILE A 357 -0.26 -15.00 -5.64
N PHE A 358 -1.39 -14.58 -5.07
CA PHE A 358 -1.70 -13.20 -4.71
C PHE A 358 -2.13 -13.15 -3.24
N VAL A 359 -1.52 -12.25 -2.47
CA VAL A 359 -1.86 -11.94 -1.06
C VAL A 359 -1.67 -10.44 -0.83
N HIS A 360 -2.40 -9.83 0.11
CA HIS A 360 -2.20 -8.39 0.38
C HIS A 360 -0.78 -8.10 0.92
N GLY A 361 -0.30 -8.89 1.87
CA GLY A 361 0.93 -8.65 2.62
C GLY A 361 2.15 -9.44 2.16
N ALA A 362 2.41 -10.60 2.79
CA ALA A 362 3.60 -11.42 2.49
C ALA A 362 3.50 -12.89 2.94
N ILE A 363 4.19 -13.76 2.18
CA ILE A 363 4.44 -15.17 2.49
C ILE A 363 5.90 -15.34 2.92
N ASP A 364 6.15 -15.64 4.18
CA ASP A 364 7.48 -15.78 4.78
C ASP A 364 7.53 -17.00 5.73
N SER A 365 8.66 -17.25 6.39
CA SER A 365 8.82 -18.41 7.27
C SER A 365 7.98 -18.36 8.58
N LEU A 366 7.26 -17.26 8.84
CA LEU A 366 6.26 -17.17 9.91
C LEU A 366 4.83 -17.37 9.37
N THR A 367 4.52 -16.88 8.16
CA THR A 367 3.17 -16.96 7.55
C THR A 367 2.94 -18.20 6.68
N MET A 368 3.98 -18.79 6.08
CA MET A 368 3.84 -19.97 5.23
C MET A 368 3.17 -21.12 5.97
N LYS A 369 2.26 -21.84 5.30
CA LYS A 369 1.46 -22.96 5.84
C LYS A 369 0.52 -22.61 7.00
N PHE A 370 0.69 -21.46 7.68
CA PHE A 370 -0.04 -21.14 8.90
C PHE A 370 -1.45 -20.64 8.60
N VAL A 371 -2.46 -21.24 9.24
CA VAL A 371 -3.84 -20.75 9.25
C VAL A 371 -4.19 -20.41 10.70
N PRO A 372 -4.62 -19.18 11.02
CA PRO A 372 -4.97 -18.80 12.38
C PRO A 372 -6.14 -19.61 12.93
N SER A 373 -6.20 -19.73 14.26
CA SER A 373 -7.37 -20.29 14.93
C SER A 373 -8.50 -19.26 15.00
N LEU A 374 -9.75 -19.73 14.97
CA LEU A 374 -10.93 -18.85 14.98
C LEU A 374 -11.12 -18.10 16.32
N ASP A 375 -10.49 -18.57 17.40
CA ASP A 375 -10.45 -17.90 18.71
C ASP A 375 -9.31 -16.87 18.85
N THR A 376 -8.52 -16.63 17.79
CA THR A 376 -7.44 -15.63 17.80
C THR A 376 -8.00 -14.23 18.08
N LYS A 377 -7.43 -13.54 19.08
CA LYS A 377 -7.91 -12.27 19.60
C LYS A 377 -7.21 -11.06 18.98
N PHE A 378 -7.95 -9.96 18.81
CA PHE A 378 -7.40 -8.65 18.44
C PHE A 378 -6.88 -7.92 19.69
N GLU A 379 -5.84 -8.48 20.30
CA GLU A 379 -5.15 -7.97 21.50
C GLU A 379 -3.67 -8.38 21.50
N ILE A 380 -2.95 -8.14 22.61
CA ILE A 380 -1.62 -8.74 22.82
C ILE A 380 -1.80 -10.26 23.09
N PRO A 381 -1.32 -11.15 22.20
CA PRO A 381 -1.68 -12.56 22.24
C PRO A 381 -1.15 -13.27 23.49
N LEU A 382 -2.07 -13.71 24.35
CA LEU A 382 -1.79 -14.58 25.50
C LEU A 382 -1.36 -16.01 25.10
N SER A 383 -1.56 -16.38 23.83
CA SER A 383 -1.13 -17.66 23.27
C SER A 383 0.41 -17.77 23.22
N GLN A 384 0.94 -18.96 23.49
CA GLN A 384 2.37 -19.24 23.43
C GLN A 384 3.02 -18.78 22.10
N HIS A 385 4.14 -18.10 22.20
CA HIS A 385 4.91 -17.58 21.05
C HIS A 385 5.31 -18.70 20.06
N PRO A 386 5.37 -18.43 18.74
CA PRO A 386 5.66 -19.44 17.72
C PRO A 386 7.09 -20.02 17.81
N PHE A 387 8.00 -19.36 18.54
CA PHE A 387 9.38 -19.82 18.77
C PHE A 387 9.52 -20.84 19.92
N SER A 388 8.42 -21.42 20.39
CA SER A 388 8.46 -22.53 21.36
C SER A 388 9.15 -23.75 20.76
N ALA A 389 9.83 -24.54 21.59
CA ALA A 389 10.45 -25.81 21.18
C ALA A 389 9.44 -26.95 20.93
N SER A 390 8.14 -26.66 20.91
CA SER A 390 7.07 -27.61 20.58
C SER A 390 6.74 -27.55 19.09
N ASN A 391 6.82 -28.69 18.39
CA ASN A 391 6.46 -28.80 16.96
C ASN A 391 4.96 -28.60 16.66
N THR A 392 4.12 -28.35 17.67
CA THR A 392 2.70 -28.03 17.52
C THR A 392 2.51 -26.54 17.23
N PRO A 393 1.74 -26.14 16.20
CA PRO A 393 1.38 -24.74 15.97
C PRO A 393 0.64 -24.15 17.18
N THR A 394 0.96 -22.91 17.53
CA THR A 394 0.31 -22.17 18.61
C THR A 394 -0.73 -21.20 18.05
N GLY A 395 -1.98 -21.28 18.50
CA GLY A 395 -3.06 -20.39 18.03
C GLY A 395 -3.44 -20.57 16.56
N GLY A 396 -3.34 -21.79 16.01
CA GLY A 396 -3.70 -22.09 14.63
C GLY A 396 -3.28 -23.50 14.20
N ILE A 397 -3.32 -23.76 12.90
CA ILE A 397 -2.89 -25.02 12.27
C ILE A 397 -1.82 -24.77 11.21
N TYR A 398 -1.10 -25.83 10.82
CA TYR A 398 -0.24 -25.84 9.63
C TYR A 398 -0.85 -26.72 8.55
N VAL A 399 -0.89 -26.21 7.31
CA VAL A 399 -1.42 -26.88 6.12
C VAL A 399 -0.29 -27.02 5.10
N GLU A 400 0.06 -28.25 4.72
CA GLU A 400 1.25 -28.53 3.92
C GLU A 400 1.11 -28.15 2.44
N SER A 401 -0.09 -28.23 1.86
CA SER A 401 -0.35 -27.82 0.47
C SER A 401 -0.63 -26.32 0.38
N VAL A 402 0.03 -25.63 -0.54
CA VAL A 402 -0.23 -24.19 -0.83
C VAL A 402 -1.69 -23.96 -1.24
N HIS A 403 -2.28 -24.90 -1.97
CA HIS A 403 -3.68 -24.78 -2.44
C HIS A 403 -4.67 -24.95 -1.27
N GLU A 404 -4.50 -26.00 -0.46
CA GLU A 404 -5.33 -26.23 0.74
C GLU A 404 -5.16 -25.10 1.77
N TRP A 405 -3.97 -24.49 1.85
CA TRP A 405 -3.70 -23.33 2.71
C TRP A 405 -4.47 -22.08 2.24
N VAL A 406 -4.49 -21.80 0.94
CA VAL A 406 -5.31 -20.72 0.36
C VAL A 406 -6.80 -20.98 0.57
N GLU A 407 -7.27 -22.20 0.35
CA GLU A 407 -8.66 -22.60 0.65
C GLU A 407 -9.00 -22.40 2.14
N SER A 408 -8.12 -22.81 3.04
CA SER A 408 -8.30 -22.70 4.50
C SER A 408 -8.31 -21.25 4.99
N LEU A 409 -7.45 -20.39 4.45
CA LEU A 409 -7.48 -18.94 4.72
C LEU A 409 -8.77 -18.29 4.20
N ASN A 410 -9.22 -18.68 3.01
CA ASN A 410 -10.46 -18.17 2.43
C ASN A 410 -11.71 -18.67 3.18
N GLU A 411 -11.67 -19.85 3.79
CA GLU A 411 -12.71 -20.34 4.69
C GLU A 411 -12.68 -19.63 6.05
N PHE A 412 -11.49 -19.39 6.62
CA PHE A 412 -11.30 -18.58 7.83
C PHE A 412 -11.92 -17.18 7.67
N LEU A 413 -11.77 -16.53 6.50
CA LEU A 413 -12.44 -15.26 6.20
C LEU A 413 -13.98 -15.38 6.26
N LYS A 414 -14.57 -16.39 5.60
CA LYS A 414 -16.03 -16.60 5.60
C LYS A 414 -16.57 -16.83 7.01
N ILE A 415 -15.91 -17.68 7.80
CA ILE A 415 -16.36 -18.01 9.15
C ILE A 415 -16.23 -16.78 10.07
N GLY A 416 -15.15 -16.00 9.95
CA GLY A 416 -15.00 -14.74 10.68
C GLY A 416 -16.06 -13.68 10.30
N LEU A 417 -16.46 -13.62 9.02
CA LEU A 417 -17.55 -12.73 8.58
C LEU A 417 -18.94 -13.21 9.04
N ALA A 418 -19.16 -14.52 9.16
CA ALA A 418 -20.39 -15.08 9.72
C ALA A 418 -20.49 -14.84 11.24
N ASP A 419 -19.38 -14.97 11.97
CA ASP A 419 -19.29 -14.60 13.39
C ASP A 419 -19.50 -13.09 13.61
N PHE A 420 -19.09 -12.25 12.66
CA PHE A 420 -19.42 -10.83 12.63
C PHE A 420 -20.90 -10.54 12.34
N ASP A 421 -21.53 -11.26 11.40
CA ASP A 421 -22.99 -11.19 11.16
C ASP A 421 -23.79 -11.56 12.42
N GLU A 422 -23.35 -12.57 13.18
CA GLU A 422 -24.04 -13.04 14.39
C GLU A 422 -23.79 -12.15 15.62
N ARG A 423 -22.59 -11.57 15.77
CA ARG A 423 -22.15 -10.86 16.99
C ARG A 423 -21.48 -9.50 16.69
N PRO A 424 -22.10 -8.55 15.97
CA PRO A 424 -21.43 -7.31 15.54
C PRO A 424 -21.05 -6.33 16.67
N GLU A 425 -21.58 -6.53 17.89
CA GLU A 425 -21.24 -5.76 19.09
C GLU A 425 -20.39 -6.57 20.09
N TRP A 426 -19.89 -5.89 21.13
CA TRP A 426 -19.27 -6.54 22.28
C TRP A 426 -20.30 -7.39 23.07
N ASN A 427 -19.85 -8.52 23.61
CA ASN A 427 -20.59 -9.26 24.63
C ASN A 427 -20.65 -8.49 25.98
N GLU A 428 -21.51 -8.95 26.91
CA GLU A 428 -21.82 -8.24 28.16
C GLU A 428 -20.58 -7.93 29.03
N ASP A 429 -19.60 -8.84 29.08
CA ASP A 429 -18.34 -8.66 29.82
C ASP A 429 -17.22 -8.00 29.01
N ARG A 430 -17.48 -7.69 27.73
CA ARG A 430 -16.55 -7.14 26.72
C ARG A 430 -15.27 -7.95 26.52
N SER A 431 -15.33 -9.26 26.73
CA SER A 431 -14.25 -10.21 26.43
C SER A 431 -14.18 -10.65 24.95
N SER A 432 -15.21 -10.37 24.15
CA SER A 432 -15.26 -10.74 22.73
C SER A 432 -16.28 -9.93 21.92
N ARG A 433 -16.07 -9.90 20.61
CA ARG A 433 -17.03 -9.48 19.58
C ARG A 433 -16.93 -10.41 18.37
N GLY A 434 -17.85 -10.26 17.42
CA GLY A 434 -17.83 -10.96 16.14
C GLY A 434 -16.72 -10.48 15.21
N GLY A 435 -16.16 -11.38 14.38
CA GLY A 435 -15.10 -11.06 13.43
C GLY A 435 -13.75 -10.70 14.08
N GLU A 436 -13.61 -10.99 15.37
CA GLU A 436 -12.45 -10.65 16.19
C GLU A 436 -11.14 -11.27 15.69
N SER A 437 -11.23 -12.46 15.09
CA SER A 437 -10.11 -13.15 14.43
C SER A 437 -9.70 -12.53 13.08
N LEU A 438 -10.61 -11.84 12.39
CA LEU A 438 -10.29 -11.05 11.19
C LEU A 438 -9.63 -9.71 11.57
N LEU A 439 -10.09 -9.10 12.65
CA LEU A 439 -9.40 -7.96 13.26
C LEU A 439 -8.01 -8.36 13.78
N ALA A 440 -7.83 -9.59 14.28
CA ALA A 440 -6.53 -10.12 14.63
C ALA A 440 -5.62 -10.34 13.41
N ILE A 441 -6.11 -10.99 12.34
CA ILE A 441 -5.25 -11.28 11.18
C ILE A 441 -4.74 -10.00 10.49
N GLN A 442 -5.48 -8.88 10.55
CA GLN A 442 -4.98 -7.59 10.06
C GLN A 442 -3.98 -6.86 10.98
N ASN A 443 -3.44 -7.51 12.03
CA ASN A 443 -2.53 -6.88 12.97
C ASN A 443 -1.28 -7.73 13.27
N ARG A 444 -0.08 -7.20 12.99
CA ARG A 444 1.18 -7.95 13.12
C ARG A 444 1.45 -8.39 14.58
N PRO A 445 1.28 -7.53 15.61
CA PRO A 445 1.41 -7.96 17.00
C PRO A 445 0.40 -9.03 17.43
N ALA A 446 -0.89 -8.87 17.10
CA ALA A 446 -1.93 -9.88 17.42
C ALA A 446 -1.55 -11.28 16.89
N MET A 447 -0.89 -11.33 15.73
CA MET A 447 -0.52 -12.58 15.06
C MET A 447 0.84 -13.17 15.47
N TRP A 448 1.60 -12.57 16.39
CA TRP A 448 3.03 -12.87 16.59
C TRP A 448 3.85 -12.76 15.28
N GLY A 449 3.55 -11.77 14.44
CA GLY A 449 4.18 -11.60 13.13
C GLY A 449 3.73 -12.59 12.05
N ARG A 450 2.67 -13.38 12.30
CA ARG A 450 2.12 -14.36 11.34
C ARG A 450 0.91 -13.81 10.57
N SER A 451 1.00 -12.58 10.07
CA SER A 451 -0.05 -11.95 9.28
C SER A 451 0.26 -12.00 7.78
N VAL A 452 -0.45 -12.86 7.04
CA VAL A 452 -0.37 -12.90 5.58
C VAL A 452 -0.97 -11.64 4.93
N VAL A 453 -1.87 -10.94 5.64
CA VAL A 453 -2.47 -9.68 5.20
C VAL A 453 -1.50 -8.51 5.40
N CYS A 454 -0.78 -8.45 6.52
CA CYS A 454 -0.07 -7.23 6.92
C CYS A 454 1.44 -7.34 7.00
N ASN A 455 2.05 -8.52 6.83
CA ASN A 455 3.51 -8.58 6.66
C ASN A 455 3.90 -7.89 5.33
N SER A 456 5.15 -7.48 5.16
CA SER A 456 5.58 -6.67 4.01
C SER A 456 6.89 -7.14 3.42
N TYR A 457 6.97 -7.39 2.12
CA TYR A 457 8.26 -7.62 1.46
C TYR A 457 9.06 -6.34 1.22
N ALA A 458 8.40 -5.21 0.96
CA ALA A 458 9.08 -3.97 0.57
C ALA A 458 9.79 -3.26 1.73
N ASP A 459 10.88 -2.57 1.42
CA ASP A 459 11.49 -1.54 2.28
C ASP A 459 12.27 -0.53 1.44
N GLY A 460 12.22 0.76 1.79
CA GLY A 460 13.03 1.78 1.11
C GLY A 460 12.77 1.91 -0.40
N GLY A 461 11.56 1.60 -0.86
CA GLY A 461 11.19 1.59 -2.27
C GLY A 461 11.71 0.39 -3.09
N VAL A 462 12.27 -0.63 -2.43
CA VAL A 462 12.88 -1.83 -3.03
C VAL A 462 12.46 -3.10 -2.27
N ILE A 463 12.87 -4.30 -2.73
CA ILE A 463 12.47 -5.58 -2.09
C ILE A 463 13.44 -6.06 -1.00
N ALA A 464 14.73 -5.68 -1.00
CA ALA A 464 15.62 -6.01 0.11
C ALA A 464 16.68 -4.94 0.43
N THR A 465 16.64 -4.46 1.68
CA THR A 465 17.61 -3.52 2.28
C THR A 465 18.40 -4.23 3.40
N THR A 466 19.65 -3.81 3.62
CA THR A 466 20.48 -4.34 4.72
C THR A 466 19.95 -3.92 6.08
N ASP A 467 19.28 -2.77 6.15
CA ASP A 467 18.69 -2.23 7.38
C ASP A 467 17.52 -3.11 7.84
N ALA A 468 16.57 -3.43 6.94
CA ALA A 468 15.45 -4.31 7.26
C ALA A 468 15.90 -5.74 7.64
N GLU A 469 17.00 -6.24 7.07
CA GLU A 469 17.64 -7.49 7.51
C GLU A 469 18.13 -7.42 8.97
N GLN A 470 18.74 -6.30 9.37
CA GLN A 470 19.20 -6.07 10.75
C GLN A 470 18.02 -5.88 11.71
N GLU A 471 17.00 -5.12 11.33
CA GLU A 471 15.79 -4.91 12.13
C GLU A 471 15.04 -6.23 12.36
N ARG A 472 14.79 -7.03 11.30
CA ARG A 472 14.21 -8.37 11.40
C ARG A 472 15.03 -9.27 12.33
N LYS A 473 16.36 -9.29 12.19
CA LYS A 473 17.27 -10.05 13.07
C LYS A 473 17.30 -9.54 14.51
N GLN A 474 17.00 -8.27 14.77
CA GLN A 474 16.86 -7.74 16.13
C GLN A 474 15.52 -8.15 16.72
N ALA A 475 14.42 -7.95 15.99
CA ALA A 475 13.07 -8.25 16.46
C ALA A 475 12.83 -9.73 16.71
N LEU A 476 13.31 -10.64 15.86
CA LEU A 476 13.21 -12.08 16.10
C LEU A 476 13.87 -12.49 17.43
N ARG A 477 15.00 -11.87 17.80
CA ARG A 477 15.64 -12.06 19.11
C ARG A 477 14.80 -11.44 20.23
N SER A 478 14.32 -10.21 20.08
CA SER A 478 13.48 -9.58 21.10
C SER A 478 12.15 -10.31 21.34
N ALA A 479 11.51 -10.87 20.31
CA ALA A 479 10.32 -11.70 20.45
C ALA A 479 10.60 -13.00 21.24
N GLN A 480 11.79 -13.59 21.06
CA GLN A 480 12.23 -14.80 21.76
C GLN A 480 12.69 -14.53 23.20
N GLU A 481 13.45 -13.46 23.42
CA GLU A 481 14.09 -13.13 24.71
C GLU A 481 13.17 -12.34 25.65
N GLN A 482 12.26 -11.52 25.12
CA GLN A 482 11.46 -10.55 25.89
C GLN A 482 9.95 -10.83 25.83
N LEU A 483 9.52 -11.77 24.98
CA LEU A 483 8.11 -12.11 24.73
C LEU A 483 7.25 -10.89 24.37
N ASP A 484 7.83 -9.93 23.64
CA ASP A 484 7.12 -8.76 23.13
C ASP A 484 6.68 -9.00 21.67
N PRO A 485 5.37 -9.17 21.38
CA PRO A 485 4.88 -9.31 20.01
C PRO A 485 4.85 -7.97 19.24
N LEU A 486 4.99 -6.82 19.91
CA LEU A 486 5.03 -5.52 19.22
C LEU A 486 6.20 -5.41 18.25
N VAL A 487 7.28 -6.16 18.47
CA VAL A 487 8.52 -6.06 17.68
C VAL A 487 8.34 -6.41 16.20
N PHE A 488 7.23 -7.00 15.79
CA PHE A 488 6.90 -7.27 14.38
C PHE A 488 6.34 -6.05 13.63
N GLU A 489 6.01 -4.97 14.34
CA GLU A 489 5.44 -3.76 13.76
C GLU A 489 6.45 -3.02 12.85
N GLY A 490 6.03 -2.70 11.63
CA GLY A 490 6.85 -2.03 10.60
C GLY A 490 7.91 -2.86 9.86
N ILE A 491 8.21 -4.10 10.29
CA ILE A 491 9.34 -4.91 9.78
C ILE A 491 9.08 -5.54 8.40
N ALA A 492 10.11 -5.61 7.55
CA ALA A 492 10.04 -6.35 6.29
C ALA A 492 10.43 -7.84 6.43
N SER A 493 9.66 -8.70 5.77
CA SER A 493 9.82 -10.15 5.70
C SER A 493 11.12 -10.58 5.01
N ASP A 494 11.54 -11.84 5.20
CA ASP A 494 12.78 -12.34 4.59
C ASP A 494 12.56 -12.86 3.16
N VAL A 495 12.68 -11.95 2.20
CA VAL A 495 12.56 -12.21 0.75
C VAL A 495 13.67 -13.10 0.18
N MET A 496 14.72 -13.38 0.94
CA MET A 496 15.84 -14.25 0.56
C MET A 496 15.80 -15.61 1.28
N ASP A 497 14.77 -15.89 2.08
CA ASP A 497 14.58 -17.18 2.71
C ASP A 497 14.16 -18.24 1.67
N PRO A 498 14.95 -19.30 1.45
CA PRO A 498 14.60 -20.33 0.49
C PRO A 498 13.46 -21.25 0.96
N ALA A 499 13.08 -21.26 2.25
CA ALA A 499 12.06 -22.20 2.74
C ALA A 499 10.64 -21.88 2.21
N PRO A 500 10.13 -20.64 2.26
CA PRO A 500 8.89 -20.26 1.60
C PRO A 500 8.95 -20.46 0.08
N ALA A 501 10.08 -20.11 -0.55
CA ALA A 501 10.24 -20.23 -2.00
C ALA A 501 10.22 -21.68 -2.48
N HIS A 502 10.93 -22.59 -1.82
CA HIS A 502 10.87 -24.03 -2.10
C HIS A 502 9.47 -24.60 -1.84
N TRP A 503 8.77 -24.16 -0.80
CA TRP A 503 7.40 -24.60 -0.51
C TRP A 503 6.43 -24.20 -1.63
N LEU A 504 6.55 -22.98 -2.15
CA LEU A 504 5.76 -22.48 -3.29
C LEU A 504 6.09 -23.23 -4.59
N LEU A 505 7.37 -23.40 -4.92
CA LEU A 505 7.83 -24.09 -6.13
C LEU A 505 7.40 -25.56 -6.17
N ASN A 506 7.46 -26.26 -5.02
CA ASN A 506 7.00 -27.65 -4.89
C ASN A 506 5.49 -27.81 -5.16
N HIS A 507 4.72 -26.71 -5.14
CA HIS A 507 3.30 -26.67 -5.48
C HIS A 507 3.02 -25.92 -6.79
N GLY A 508 4.04 -25.70 -7.64
CA GLY A 508 3.89 -25.08 -8.96
C GLY A 508 3.81 -23.56 -8.97
N ILE A 509 3.97 -22.89 -7.83
CA ILE A 509 3.94 -21.43 -7.74
C ILE A 509 5.34 -20.86 -7.99
N GLN A 510 5.44 -19.96 -8.97
CA GLN A 510 6.67 -19.33 -9.45
C GLN A 510 6.70 -17.81 -9.24
N ARG A 511 5.55 -17.20 -8.91
CA ARG A 511 5.44 -15.76 -8.62
C ARG A 511 4.51 -15.48 -7.44
N ILE A 512 4.86 -14.46 -6.66
CA ILE A 512 4.02 -13.84 -5.63
C ILE A 512 3.78 -12.37 -6.02
N VAL A 513 2.53 -11.89 -5.94
CA VAL A 513 2.19 -10.48 -6.13
C VAL A 513 1.48 -9.94 -4.88
N VAL A 514 1.90 -8.77 -4.39
CA VAL A 514 1.45 -8.16 -3.12
C VAL A 514 1.26 -6.64 -3.18
N GLY A 515 0.62 -6.10 -2.15
CA GLY A 515 0.40 -4.66 -1.90
C GLY A 515 1.03 -4.19 -0.57
N HIS A 516 0.22 -3.55 0.26
CA HIS A 516 0.41 -3.22 1.68
C HIS A 516 1.51 -2.19 2.05
N LYS A 517 2.70 -2.23 1.45
CA LYS A 517 3.81 -1.32 1.83
C LYS A 517 4.41 -0.55 0.64
N PRO A 518 4.49 0.80 0.72
CA PRO A 518 4.96 1.66 -0.35
C PRO A 518 6.30 1.29 -0.97
N THR A 519 6.29 1.17 -2.30
CA THR A 519 7.45 0.88 -3.15
C THR A 519 8.00 2.10 -3.89
N GLY A 520 7.36 3.26 -3.78
CA GLY A 520 7.78 4.49 -4.48
C GLY A 520 7.27 4.55 -5.92
N ASP A 521 8.03 5.19 -6.82
CA ASP A 521 7.53 5.62 -8.15
C ASP A 521 7.37 4.53 -9.24
N CYS A 522 7.42 3.26 -8.87
CA CYS A 522 7.37 2.07 -9.73
C CYS A 522 7.18 0.84 -8.82
N PRO A 523 6.52 -0.25 -9.26
CA PRO A 523 6.52 -1.51 -8.52
C PRO A 523 7.95 -1.96 -8.19
N ALA A 524 8.13 -2.56 -7.02
CA ALA A 524 9.39 -3.19 -6.63
C ALA A 524 9.34 -4.70 -6.96
N VAL A 525 10.40 -5.22 -7.56
CA VAL A 525 10.45 -6.63 -8.01
C VAL A 525 11.74 -7.30 -7.52
N LEU A 526 11.62 -8.55 -7.11
CA LEU A 526 12.74 -9.49 -6.92
C LEU A 526 12.66 -10.52 -8.05
N SER A 527 13.66 -10.53 -8.92
CA SER A 527 13.79 -11.54 -9.98
C SER A 527 13.85 -12.95 -9.40
N SER A 528 13.21 -13.91 -10.07
CA SER A 528 13.25 -15.34 -9.70
C SER A 528 14.66 -15.92 -9.57
N LYS A 529 15.69 -15.27 -10.13
CA LYS A 529 17.09 -15.72 -10.03
C LYS A 529 17.69 -15.77 -8.61
N TYR A 530 17.02 -15.18 -7.61
CA TYR A 530 17.50 -15.17 -6.23
C TYR A 530 17.09 -16.42 -5.43
N VAL A 531 15.81 -16.82 -5.49
CA VAL A 531 15.24 -17.94 -4.70
C VAL A 531 14.36 -18.89 -5.53
N GLY A 532 14.33 -18.74 -6.85
CA GLY A 532 13.46 -19.48 -7.78
C GLY A 532 12.07 -18.90 -7.98
N VAL A 533 11.59 -18.07 -7.04
CA VAL A 533 10.28 -17.38 -7.07
C VAL A 533 10.46 -15.88 -7.33
N GLU A 534 9.68 -15.32 -8.25
CA GLU A 534 9.60 -13.87 -8.50
C GLU A 534 8.65 -13.21 -7.50
N ILE A 535 9.05 -12.11 -6.87
CA ILE A 535 8.21 -11.37 -5.91
C ILE A 535 7.95 -9.96 -6.43
N VAL A 536 6.68 -9.56 -6.49
CA VAL A 536 6.22 -8.29 -7.04
C VAL A 536 5.44 -7.53 -5.98
N ALA A 537 5.98 -6.44 -5.45
CA ALA A 537 5.24 -5.51 -4.58
C ALA A 537 4.77 -4.32 -5.43
N VAL A 538 3.46 -4.09 -5.45
CA VAL A 538 2.80 -3.19 -6.42
C VAL A 538 2.34 -1.88 -5.80
N ASP A 539 2.28 -1.77 -4.47
CA ASP A 539 1.87 -0.52 -3.83
C ASP A 539 2.83 0.63 -4.18
N THR A 540 2.35 1.58 -4.99
CA THR A 540 3.04 2.85 -5.29
C THR A 540 2.44 4.06 -4.56
N SER A 541 1.74 3.87 -3.43
CA SER A 541 1.27 4.98 -2.60
C SER A 541 2.47 5.81 -2.12
N TYR A 542 2.28 7.12 -1.91
CA TYR A 542 3.31 8.06 -1.45
C TYR A 542 4.57 8.12 -2.35
N ALA A 543 4.42 7.97 -3.67
CA ALA A 543 5.48 8.09 -4.67
C ALA A 543 6.11 9.51 -4.84
N ASN A 544 6.07 10.34 -3.80
CA ASN A 544 6.55 11.73 -3.82
C ASN A 544 8.10 11.79 -3.82
N ARG A 545 8.68 12.53 -4.77
CA ARG A 545 10.12 12.62 -4.99
C ARG A 545 10.70 13.93 -4.45
N LYS A 546 11.34 13.85 -3.28
CA LYS A 546 12.00 14.98 -2.61
C LYS A 546 13.02 15.70 -3.48
N ASP A 547 13.68 15.00 -4.42
CA ASP A 547 14.66 15.59 -5.35
C ASP A 547 14.02 16.44 -6.46
N LEU A 548 12.73 16.24 -6.77
CA LEU A 548 11.99 17.05 -7.75
C LEU A 548 11.35 18.30 -7.13
N ASN A 549 11.26 18.36 -5.80
CA ASN A 549 10.60 19.46 -5.08
C ASN A 549 11.50 20.72 -4.96
N CYS A 550 12.68 20.71 -5.58
CA CYS A 550 13.71 21.74 -5.49
C CYS A 550 13.63 22.81 -6.60
N GLY A 551 12.53 23.59 -6.67
CA GLY A 551 12.56 24.88 -7.41
C GLY A 551 11.35 25.28 -8.26
N GLY A 552 10.17 25.41 -7.65
CA GLY A 552 9.26 26.53 -7.96
C GLY A 552 8.77 26.73 -9.40
N THR A 553 8.28 25.69 -10.09
CA THR A 553 7.04 25.72 -10.91
C THR A 553 6.72 24.35 -11.51
N SER A 554 5.96 23.52 -10.79
CA SER A 554 5.42 22.26 -11.36
C SER A 554 4.14 22.55 -12.14
N VAL A 555 4.20 22.53 -13.47
CA VAL A 555 3.04 22.80 -14.34
C VAL A 555 2.49 21.49 -14.92
N MET A 556 1.48 20.96 -14.22
CA MET A 556 0.48 19.99 -14.68
C MET A 556 0.94 18.64 -15.28
N LYS A 557 0.87 17.59 -14.44
CA LYS A 557 0.16 16.33 -14.76
C LYS A 557 -0.56 15.89 -13.48
N LYS A 558 -1.88 15.63 -13.53
CA LYS A 558 -2.70 15.30 -12.33
C LYS A 558 -2.87 13.78 -12.22
N PHE A 559 -2.43 13.18 -11.12
CA PHE A 559 -2.63 11.75 -10.79
C PHE A 559 -3.04 11.56 -9.33
N GLY A 560 -4.15 12.19 -8.95
CA GLY A 560 -4.65 12.24 -7.57
C GLY A 560 -3.82 13.18 -6.69
N ASP A 561 -4.49 14.12 -6.01
CA ASP A 561 -3.80 15.15 -5.22
C ASP A 561 -3.13 14.57 -3.95
N SER A 562 -3.39 13.30 -3.61
CA SER A 562 -2.95 12.64 -2.38
C SER A 562 -2.25 11.27 -2.53
N ARG A 563 -2.13 10.65 -3.73
CA ARG A 563 -1.41 9.36 -3.91
C ARG A 563 0.03 9.47 -4.46
N GLY A 564 0.40 10.62 -5.00
CA GLY A 564 1.76 10.91 -5.50
C GLY A 564 1.93 10.76 -7.01
N ASN A 565 3.07 11.24 -7.53
CA ASN A 565 3.21 11.64 -8.95
C ASN A 565 3.37 10.48 -9.97
N ALA A 566 3.16 9.23 -9.58
CA ALA A 566 3.51 8.05 -10.38
C ALA A 566 2.31 7.13 -10.62
N ILE A 567 2.25 6.48 -11.79
CA ILE A 567 1.25 5.47 -12.15
C ILE A 567 1.94 4.12 -12.35
N ALA A 568 1.34 3.07 -11.83
CA ALA A 568 1.78 1.69 -12.02
C ALA A 568 0.63 0.80 -12.49
N ILE A 569 0.87 0.10 -13.59
CA ILE A 569 0.03 -0.94 -14.15
C ILE A 569 0.84 -2.24 -14.10
N VAL A 570 0.30 -3.27 -13.45
CA VAL A 570 0.93 -4.59 -13.34
C VAL A 570 0.04 -5.61 -14.03
N GLU A 571 0.58 -6.28 -15.03
CA GLU A 571 -0.12 -7.32 -15.78
C GLU A 571 0.77 -8.57 -15.90
N ILE A 572 0.16 -9.75 -15.89
CA ILE A 572 0.84 -11.04 -16.10
C ILE A 572 0.36 -11.59 -17.43
N THR A 573 1.27 -11.95 -18.33
CA THR A 573 0.94 -12.26 -19.73
C THR A 573 1.62 -13.55 -20.19
N GLY A 574 0.90 -14.42 -20.89
CA GLY A 574 1.44 -15.74 -21.22
C GLY A 574 0.80 -16.42 -22.42
N ILE A 575 1.38 -17.58 -22.76
CA ILE A 575 0.77 -18.56 -23.65
C ILE A 575 -0.36 -19.27 -22.89
N CYS A 576 -0.17 -19.52 -21.59
CA CYS A 576 -1.16 -20.12 -20.70
C CYS A 576 -0.91 -19.71 -19.24
N SER A 577 -1.78 -20.16 -18.34
CA SER A 577 -1.67 -19.89 -16.91
C SER A 577 -0.40 -20.48 -16.27
N SER A 578 0.20 -21.53 -16.85
CA SER A 578 1.44 -22.17 -16.38
C SER A 578 2.71 -21.75 -17.14
N CYS A 579 2.63 -20.81 -18.09
CA CYS A 579 3.75 -20.28 -18.86
C CYS A 579 3.49 -18.80 -19.21
N ASN A 580 4.00 -17.90 -18.36
CA ASN A 580 3.72 -16.47 -18.39
C ASN A 580 4.86 -15.62 -17.81
N ARG A 581 4.82 -14.31 -18.05
CA ARG A 581 5.76 -13.30 -17.58
C ARG A 581 5.06 -12.22 -16.77
N LEU A 582 5.84 -11.40 -16.08
CA LEU A 582 5.41 -10.10 -15.58
C LEU A 582 5.63 -9.01 -16.66
N GLU A 583 4.63 -8.16 -16.88
CA GLU A 583 4.73 -6.89 -17.58
C GLU A 583 4.40 -5.76 -16.57
N THR A 584 5.23 -4.72 -16.50
CA THR A 584 4.91 -3.52 -15.69
C THR A 584 5.07 -2.25 -16.53
N SER A 585 4.15 -1.30 -16.36
CA SER A 585 4.13 -0.08 -17.17
C SER A 585 3.48 1.09 -16.45
N GLY A 586 3.68 2.30 -16.96
CA GLY A 586 3.06 3.51 -16.42
C GLY A 586 4.00 4.70 -16.47
N VAL A 587 3.90 5.56 -15.45
CA VAL A 587 4.61 6.84 -15.40
C VAL A 587 5.39 6.93 -14.09
N LEU A 588 6.70 7.16 -14.17
CA LEU A 588 7.53 7.47 -12.99
C LEU A 588 7.20 8.87 -12.45
N ALA A 589 7.54 9.16 -11.20
CA ALA A 589 7.23 10.42 -10.53
C ALA A 589 7.91 11.67 -11.15
N CYS A 590 8.88 11.46 -12.05
CA CYS A 590 9.47 12.49 -12.91
C CYS A 590 8.71 12.74 -14.24
N GLY A 591 7.56 12.10 -14.44
CA GLY A 591 6.73 12.22 -15.64
C GLY A 591 7.20 11.40 -16.85
N ALA A 592 8.19 10.52 -16.67
CA ALA A 592 8.72 9.61 -17.69
C ALA A 592 7.88 8.33 -17.79
N GLU A 593 7.44 7.98 -19.00
CA GLU A 593 6.73 6.73 -19.30
C GLU A 593 7.72 5.54 -19.29
N TYR A 594 7.29 4.37 -18.80
CA TYR A 594 8.06 3.13 -18.82
C TYR A 594 7.21 1.92 -19.24
N TYR A 595 7.86 0.91 -19.83
CA TYR A 595 7.27 -0.39 -20.17
C TYR A 595 8.33 -1.48 -20.04
N ASN A 596 8.06 -2.45 -19.20
CA ASN A 596 8.98 -3.52 -18.79
C ASN A 596 8.42 -4.88 -19.20
N ILE A 597 9.28 -5.75 -19.75
CA ILE A 597 9.00 -7.17 -19.99
C ILE A 597 10.00 -7.98 -19.17
N PHE A 598 9.52 -8.69 -18.14
CA PHE A 598 10.36 -9.58 -17.35
C PHE A 598 10.52 -10.95 -18.07
N PRO A 599 11.50 -11.79 -17.69
CA PRO A 599 11.67 -13.12 -18.24
C PRO A 599 10.41 -13.99 -18.03
N CYS A 600 10.14 -14.91 -18.96
CA CYS A 600 9.01 -15.83 -18.84
C CYS A 600 9.30 -16.91 -17.79
N LEU A 601 8.31 -17.22 -16.94
CA LEU A 601 8.33 -18.30 -15.96
C LEU A 601 7.35 -19.39 -16.41
N SER A 602 7.82 -20.63 -16.48
CA SER A 602 7.04 -21.79 -16.93
C SER A 602 7.24 -22.98 -16.00
N ILE A 603 6.16 -23.71 -15.70
CA ILE A 603 6.21 -24.95 -14.88
C ILE A 603 6.83 -26.12 -15.67
N SER A 604 6.84 -26.05 -17.00
CA SER A 604 7.44 -27.03 -17.92
C SER A 604 8.54 -26.40 -18.79
N ASP A 605 9.42 -27.23 -19.37
CA ASP A 605 10.53 -26.82 -20.25
C ASP A 605 10.09 -26.26 -21.64
N HIS A 606 8.97 -25.53 -21.69
CA HIS A 606 8.55 -24.74 -22.85
C HIS A 606 9.35 -23.44 -22.96
N THR A 607 10.65 -23.58 -23.18
CA THR A 607 11.54 -22.48 -23.56
C THR A 607 11.33 -22.14 -25.04
N ASP A 608 10.47 -21.16 -25.32
CA ASP A 608 10.54 -20.48 -26.62
C ASP A 608 11.85 -19.68 -26.66
N VAL A 609 12.80 -20.18 -27.44
CA VAL A 609 14.22 -19.79 -27.40
C VAL A 609 14.44 -18.32 -27.80
N ASN A 610 13.41 -17.65 -28.30
CA ASN A 610 13.45 -16.26 -28.74
C ASN A 610 12.97 -15.26 -27.67
N ASP A 611 12.41 -15.73 -26.55
CA ASP A 611 11.61 -14.91 -25.62
C ASP A 611 12.38 -14.53 -24.34
N ILE A 612 13.37 -13.66 -24.50
CA ILE A 612 14.43 -13.42 -23.50
C ILE A 612 13.97 -12.56 -22.31
N GLY A 613 13.02 -11.64 -22.52
CA GLY A 613 12.70 -10.58 -21.54
C GLY A 613 13.91 -9.69 -21.22
N ASP A 614 13.85 -8.99 -20.09
CA ASP A 614 14.99 -8.25 -19.52
C ASP A 614 15.48 -8.93 -18.22
N PRO A 615 16.66 -9.59 -18.22
CA PRO A 615 17.19 -10.33 -17.07
C PRO A 615 17.82 -9.46 -15.97
N TYR A 616 17.84 -8.13 -16.16
CA TYR A 616 18.39 -7.16 -15.21
C TYR A 616 17.30 -6.49 -14.35
N LEU A 617 16.04 -6.49 -14.79
CA LEU A 617 14.92 -5.97 -14.01
C LEU A 617 14.68 -6.77 -12.72
N GLY A 618 14.40 -6.06 -11.62
CA GLY A 618 14.18 -6.66 -10.31
C GLY A 618 15.45 -7.22 -9.67
N THR A 619 16.60 -6.60 -9.94
CA THR A 619 17.91 -7.10 -9.49
C THR A 619 18.74 -6.03 -8.79
N ARG A 620 19.48 -6.44 -7.76
CA ARG A 620 20.35 -5.60 -6.94
C ARG A 620 21.79 -5.65 -7.41
N LEU A 621 22.36 -4.48 -7.69
CA LEU A 621 23.77 -4.27 -8.00
C LEU A 621 24.66 -4.37 -6.75
N SER A 622 25.97 -4.49 -6.97
CA SER A 622 26.97 -4.59 -5.90
C SER A 622 27.10 -3.33 -5.03
N ASP A 623 26.69 -2.16 -5.52
CA ASP A 623 26.62 -0.90 -4.79
C ASP A 623 25.26 -0.66 -4.08
N GLY A 624 24.42 -1.70 -4.02
CA GLY A 624 23.14 -1.72 -3.29
C GLY A 624 21.95 -1.14 -4.05
N TRP A 625 22.14 -0.55 -5.23
CA TRP A 625 21.04 -0.06 -6.07
C TRP A 625 20.26 -1.21 -6.73
N TRP A 626 18.95 -1.06 -6.83
CA TRP A 626 18.03 -1.98 -7.50
C TRP A 626 17.56 -1.43 -8.84
N ILE A 627 17.58 -2.24 -9.89
CA ILE A 627 17.00 -1.93 -11.19
C ILE A 627 15.49 -2.19 -11.12
N LYS A 628 14.66 -1.16 -11.32
CA LYS A 628 13.18 -1.28 -11.24
C LYS A 628 12.48 -1.16 -12.58
N ALA A 629 12.97 -0.31 -13.48
CA ALA A 629 12.39 -0.14 -14.81
C ALA A 629 13.45 0.19 -15.87
N ALA A 630 13.16 -0.16 -17.12
CA ALA A 630 13.86 0.34 -18.29
C ALA A 630 13.23 1.66 -18.77
N VAL A 631 14.06 2.70 -18.93
CA VAL A 631 13.69 4.01 -19.48
C VAL A 631 14.74 4.38 -20.53
N PRO A 632 14.67 3.77 -21.75
CA PRO A 632 15.77 3.78 -22.71
C PRO A 632 16.28 5.20 -23.04
N PRO A 633 17.61 5.42 -23.09
CA PRO A 633 18.70 4.44 -23.09
C PRO A 633 19.22 4.03 -21.70
N ASN A 634 18.45 4.28 -20.63
CA ASN A 634 18.86 4.03 -19.24
C ASN A 634 17.96 2.99 -18.55
N TYR A 635 18.45 2.45 -17.44
CA TYR A 635 17.63 1.91 -16.38
C TYR A 635 17.32 2.98 -15.33
N HIS A 636 16.14 2.90 -14.73
CA HIS A 636 15.73 3.61 -13.52
C HIS A 636 16.02 2.74 -12.30
N LEU A 637 16.90 3.24 -11.43
CA LEU A 637 17.41 2.55 -10.26
C LEU A 637 16.92 3.23 -8.97
N CYS A 638 16.65 2.43 -7.95
CA CYS A 638 16.28 2.88 -6.61
C CYS A 638 17.18 2.27 -5.53
N ARG A 639 17.31 2.96 -4.40
CA ARG A 639 17.75 2.38 -3.11
C ARG A 639 17.08 3.14 -1.98
N GLY A 640 17.06 2.58 -0.78
CA GLY A 640 16.46 3.27 0.35
C GLY A 640 16.50 2.48 1.65
N SER A 641 15.78 3.01 2.64
CA SER A 641 15.54 2.40 3.95
C SER A 641 14.25 3.01 4.54
N GLY A 642 13.32 2.19 5.00
CA GLY A 642 12.01 2.64 5.51
C GLY A 642 11.23 3.48 4.49
N ARG A 643 10.99 4.76 4.80
CA ARG A 643 10.30 5.75 3.93
C ARG A 643 11.25 6.67 3.13
N PHE A 644 12.56 6.43 3.16
CA PHE A 644 13.53 7.20 2.38
C PHE A 644 13.92 6.43 1.13
N VAL A 645 13.74 7.04 -0.05
CA VAL A 645 14.08 6.46 -1.35
C VAL A 645 14.96 7.45 -2.12
N GLU A 646 16.06 6.96 -2.68
CA GLU A 646 16.94 7.66 -3.62
C GLU A 646 16.78 7.06 -5.02
N TYR A 647 16.97 7.89 -6.05
CA TYR A 647 16.75 7.55 -7.46
C TYR A 647 17.98 7.86 -8.31
N LYS A 648 18.27 7.01 -9.32
CA LYS A 648 19.44 7.14 -10.21
C LYS A 648 19.12 6.59 -11.60
N LEU A 649 19.65 7.23 -12.64
CA LEU A 649 19.68 6.66 -13.98
C LEU A 649 21.05 6.01 -14.25
N LEU A 650 21.05 4.86 -14.92
CA LEU A 650 22.26 4.14 -15.34
C LEU A 650 22.11 3.72 -16.82
N PRO A 651 23.02 4.12 -17.73
CA PRO A 651 22.94 3.70 -19.13
C PRO A 651 22.93 2.17 -19.28
N ILE A 652 22.06 1.63 -20.13
CA ILE A 652 21.87 0.18 -20.30
C ILE A 652 23.16 -0.50 -20.77
N LEU A 653 24.00 0.20 -21.55
CA LEU A 653 25.30 -0.27 -22.05
C LEU A 653 26.40 -0.42 -20.96
N ASN A 654 26.10 -0.11 -19.70
CA ASN A 654 27.05 -0.19 -18.58
C ASN A 654 26.78 -1.38 -17.63
N ILE A 655 25.98 -2.38 -18.06
CA ILE A 655 25.63 -3.61 -17.32
C ILE A 655 25.82 -4.85 -18.20
#